data_AF-A0A517LGZ9-F1
#
_entry.id   AF-A0A517LGZ9-F1
#
_cell.length_a   1.000
_cell.length_b   1.000
_cell.length_c   1.000
_cell.angle_alpha   90.00
_cell.angle_beta   90.00
_cell.angle_gamma   90.00
#
_symmetry.space_group_name_H-M   'P 1'
#
loop_
_entity.id
_entity.type
_entity.pdbx_description
1 polymer ?
#
loop_
_entity_poly.entity_id
_entity_poly.type
_entity_poly.pdbx_seq_one_letter_code
_entity_poly.pdbx_strand_id
1 'polypeptide(L)'
;MGWLWSSTPSIATQKPADTRSEPTEPSPSTSTTNAEPKSRTQEEELGDFMPVFASSTKTQNPINSSSQPSTKTTPPTSNPPQPSSIAPFPTTLSCRQAFDSAFYCQSLGGQFNNVYRYGELKDCKSHWSEFWFCMRIKNKSEEVKAELVREWYRKKEEKYRMGPSSEDVWSERKGRLERAFDLDPDGDEPMPTRPLRRKRAVQFPKMATEDQSPSTPPSQITELDDTTAPTIPNISQLTVDNDDNDNDNIPPIPALFTNPPPIRDAVITESSEMQDETVQECLPLLTEPGGDLNVFGISQLARAKHVRYLHKMVCGPLPAGFTPADASRPWMVYWALTGLYLLGEDVTVYRERVVSTFIPAQNRDGGFGGGHGQTSHIATSYAAVLSLLTVGGAEALDMIDRKGMWHFLGRMKQKNGGFSMAPGGEIDIRGAYCGMTIISLLNLPMDLPPDSPAKTNGDETFLTNLKTWISRCQTYEGGIGGSPSNEAHGAYAFCALACLSIIEPPSKSIPSTLDTQSLISWLSSQQHAPESGFAGRTNKLVDGCYSHWVGGCWALVSAALSPTPTASPSSPSQRPADLWSRSGLARYILCCCQNLRTGGLRDKPSKFADSYHTCYVLAGLSAAQNIFTYREAERMGVAGATAAFGWSVQERGSDDVPCEYMDRVRAVHPVFVISFEGVERARTYFEEKGGF
;
A
#
# COMPACT_ATOMS: atom_id res chain seq x y z
N MET A 1 -28.51 26.89 30.46
CA MET A 1 -27.19 27.12 31.08
C MET A 1 -26.21 27.39 29.93
N GLY A 2 -25.79 28.58 29.52
CA GLY A 2 -25.95 29.94 30.02
C GLY A 2 -24.65 30.72 29.69
N TRP A 3 -24.74 31.71 28.80
CA TRP A 3 -23.95 32.97 28.75
C TRP A 3 -22.54 32.89 28.09
N LEU A 4 -22.33 33.45 26.88
CA LEU A 4 -22.05 34.86 26.53
C LEU A 4 -20.79 35.45 27.17
N TRP A 5 -19.79 35.76 26.34
CA TRP A 5 -18.82 36.83 26.58
C TRP A 5 -18.73 37.73 25.34
N SER A 6 -18.88 39.02 25.60
CA SER A 6 -18.72 40.13 24.68
C SER A 6 -17.77 41.15 25.32
N SER A 7 -16.85 41.71 24.56
CA SER A 7 -16.23 43.01 24.87
C SER A 7 -15.78 43.69 23.58
N THR A 8 -16.37 44.87 23.36
CA THR A 8 -16.23 45.82 22.25
C THR A 8 -14.95 46.68 22.36
N PRO A 9 -14.48 47.30 21.26
CA PRO A 9 -13.73 48.55 21.30
C PRO A 9 -14.60 49.75 20.83
N SER A 10 -14.26 50.97 21.25
CA SER A 10 -15.08 52.17 21.07
C SER A 10 -14.37 53.33 20.36
N ILE A 11 -15.15 54.07 19.54
CA ILE A 11 -15.02 55.48 19.08
C ILE A 11 -14.05 55.72 17.89
N ALA A 12 -14.30 56.57 16.88
CA ALA A 12 -15.43 57.06 16.08
C ALA A 12 -14.87 58.20 15.20
N THR A 13 -15.12 58.23 13.87
CA THR A 13 -15.24 59.49 13.09
C THR A 13 -15.85 59.28 11.69
N GLN A 14 -17.04 59.87 11.52
CA GLN A 14 -17.64 60.59 10.37
C GLN A 14 -17.78 59.98 8.94
N LYS A 15 -19.06 60.03 8.49
CA LYS A 15 -19.72 59.85 7.18
C LYS A 15 -19.43 61.02 6.18
N PRO A 16 -19.89 61.07 4.89
CA PRO A 16 -21.11 60.45 4.29
C PRO A 16 -20.95 59.83 2.86
N ALA A 17 -21.68 58.75 2.54
CA ALA A 17 -22.93 58.65 1.74
C ALA A 17 -22.70 58.25 0.27
N ASP A 18 -23.30 57.13 -0.16
CA ASP A 18 -24.32 57.16 -1.22
C ASP A 18 -25.10 55.83 -1.38
N THR A 19 -26.44 55.99 -1.35
CA THR A 19 -27.53 55.33 -2.10
C THR A 19 -27.88 53.83 -1.96
N ARG A 20 -29.04 53.60 -1.29
CA ARG A 20 -30.26 52.78 -1.65
C ARG A 20 -30.12 51.72 -2.77
N SER A 21 -30.76 50.55 -2.73
CA SER A 21 -32.10 50.18 -2.23
C SER A 21 -32.30 48.65 -2.20
N GLU A 22 -33.22 48.22 -1.33
CA GLU A 22 -33.70 46.85 -1.04
C GLU A 22 -34.94 46.47 -1.91
N PRO A 23 -35.63 45.31 -1.71
CA PRO A 23 -36.02 44.35 -2.75
C PRO A 23 -37.53 44.32 -3.06
N THR A 24 -37.97 43.54 -4.06
CA THR A 24 -39.41 43.20 -4.20
C THR A 24 -39.65 41.93 -5.02
N GLU A 25 -40.26 40.91 -4.39
CA GLU A 25 -41.22 39.96 -4.98
C GLU A 25 -42.64 40.51 -4.71
N PRO A 26 -43.69 40.26 -5.54
CA PRO A 26 -44.45 39.00 -5.41
C PRO A 26 -45.28 38.49 -6.65
N SER A 27 -45.40 37.15 -6.76
CA SER A 27 -46.59 36.28 -7.02
C SER A 27 -47.62 36.58 -8.19
N PRO A 28 -48.73 35.81 -8.38
CA PRO A 28 -48.87 34.63 -9.29
C PRO A 28 -50.12 34.66 -10.23
N SER A 29 -50.31 33.71 -11.17
CA SER A 29 -51.66 33.25 -11.63
C SER A 29 -51.71 32.12 -12.71
N THR A 30 -52.51 31.07 -12.42
CA THR A 30 -53.50 30.29 -13.24
C THR A 30 -53.07 29.60 -14.56
N SER A 31 -53.17 28.27 -14.80
CA SER A 31 -54.19 27.19 -14.66
C SER A 31 -55.03 26.88 -15.92
N THR A 32 -55.18 25.57 -16.25
CA THR A 32 -56.23 24.81 -17.02
C THR A 32 -55.78 24.16 -18.35
N THR A 33 -56.13 22.92 -18.80
CA THR A 33 -56.98 21.78 -18.33
C THR A 33 -56.88 20.57 -19.31
N ASN A 34 -57.08 19.33 -18.78
CA ASN A 34 -57.74 18.10 -19.35
C ASN A 34 -57.14 17.40 -20.61
N ALA A 35 -57.14 16.05 -20.78
CA ALA A 35 -57.97 14.95 -20.28
C ALA A 35 -57.30 13.55 -20.36
N GLU A 36 -57.90 12.58 -19.64
CA GLU A 36 -57.59 11.15 -19.40
C GLU A 36 -58.03 10.20 -20.57
N PRO A 37 -57.68 8.87 -20.62
CA PRO A 37 -58.26 7.87 -19.70
C PRO A 37 -57.33 6.72 -19.21
N LYS A 38 -57.80 6.10 -18.11
CA LYS A 38 -57.17 5.08 -17.24
C LYS A 38 -57.14 3.65 -17.78
N SER A 39 -56.17 2.86 -17.31
CA SER A 39 -56.34 1.43 -16.99
C SER A 39 -55.72 1.11 -15.62
N ARG A 40 -56.28 0.10 -14.94
CA ARG A 40 -56.29 -0.18 -13.50
C ARG A 40 -55.18 -1.19 -13.11
N THR A 41 -54.46 -0.98 -12.00
CA THR A 41 -53.58 -2.01 -11.41
C THR A 41 -53.62 -2.06 -9.88
N GLN A 42 -54.03 -3.24 -9.38
CA GLN A 42 -53.61 -3.97 -8.17
C GLN A 42 -53.18 -3.20 -6.90
N GLU A 43 -54.10 -2.51 -6.24
CA GLU A 43 -53.93 -2.07 -4.84
C GLU A 43 -55.09 -2.48 -3.91
N GLU A 44 -55.92 -3.45 -4.29
CA GLU A 44 -57.07 -3.91 -3.47
C GLU A 44 -57.18 -5.44 -3.28
N GLU A 45 -56.06 -6.17 -3.22
CA GLU A 45 -56.07 -7.57 -2.74
C GLU A 45 -54.83 -7.87 -1.88
N LEU A 46 -54.72 -7.26 -0.70
CA LEU A 46 -54.13 -7.92 0.48
C LEU A 46 -54.38 -7.14 1.78
N GLY A 47 -55.50 -6.42 1.85
CA GLY A 47 -56.03 -5.93 3.12
C GLY A 47 -56.90 -7.00 3.75
N ASP A 48 -56.30 -8.04 4.33
CA ASP A 48 -56.98 -8.76 5.40
C ASP A 48 -56.03 -9.59 6.28
N PHE A 49 -56.26 -9.45 7.58
CA PHE A 49 -55.88 -10.35 8.67
C PHE A 49 -54.43 -10.40 9.22
N MET A 50 -54.24 -9.67 10.32
CA MET A 50 -53.71 -10.13 11.62
C MET A 50 -54.19 -9.10 12.67
N PRO A 51 -54.43 -9.43 13.97
CA PRO A 51 -53.98 -10.62 14.71
C PRO A 51 -55.01 -11.21 15.72
N VAL A 52 -54.80 -12.45 16.19
CA VAL A 52 -55.03 -12.82 17.62
C VAL A 52 -54.06 -13.93 18.04
N PHE A 53 -53.30 -13.68 19.11
CA PHE A 53 -52.60 -14.69 19.91
C PHE A 53 -53.56 -15.27 20.96
N ALA A 54 -53.66 -16.59 21.08
CA ALA A 54 -53.70 -17.31 22.37
C ALA A 54 -53.86 -18.84 22.20
N SER A 55 -53.11 -19.57 23.04
CA SER A 55 -53.41 -20.92 23.54
C SER A 55 -53.22 -22.13 22.61
N SER A 56 -52.19 -22.94 22.89
CA SER A 56 -52.36 -24.20 23.65
C SER A 56 -51.35 -25.27 23.22
N THR A 57 -50.72 -25.87 24.23
CA THR A 57 -49.93 -27.08 24.22
C THR A 57 -50.69 -28.30 23.67
N LYS A 58 -50.02 -29.19 22.90
CA LYS A 58 -49.86 -30.65 23.21
C LYS A 58 -49.40 -31.53 22.03
N THR A 59 -48.36 -32.33 22.34
CA THR A 59 -48.05 -33.74 21.98
C THR A 59 -47.86 -34.28 20.55
N GLN A 60 -46.74 -35.02 20.44
CA GLN A 60 -46.52 -36.36 19.85
C GLN A 60 -46.24 -36.56 18.33
N ASN A 61 -45.05 -37.15 18.09
CA ASN A 61 -44.60 -38.01 16.97
C ASN A 61 -45.59 -39.18 16.69
N PRO A 62 -45.43 -40.14 15.72
CA PRO A 62 -44.22 -40.47 14.92
C PRO A 62 -44.38 -41.05 13.46
N ILE A 63 -43.22 -41.18 12.77
CA ILE A 63 -42.71 -42.36 11.98
C ILE A 63 -43.26 -42.73 10.56
N ASN A 64 -42.27 -43.18 9.73
CA ASN A 64 -42.28 -44.10 8.56
C ASN A 64 -42.49 -43.50 7.14
N SER A 65 -41.81 -43.93 6.08
CA SER A 65 -40.78 -44.97 5.85
C SER A 65 -40.30 -44.91 4.37
N SER A 66 -39.07 -45.38 4.14
CA SER A 66 -38.45 -45.90 2.91
C SER A 66 -39.25 -46.02 1.60
N SER A 67 -38.59 -45.73 0.46
CA SER A 67 -38.18 -46.77 -0.53
C SER A 67 -37.59 -46.18 -1.83
N GLN A 68 -36.37 -46.61 -2.18
CA GLN A 68 -35.87 -46.78 -3.57
C GLN A 68 -36.34 -48.18 -4.11
N PRO A 69 -36.15 -48.65 -5.39
CA PRO A 69 -35.07 -48.32 -6.36
C PRO A 69 -35.36 -48.39 -7.91
N SER A 70 -34.38 -47.89 -8.68
CA SER A 70 -33.83 -48.35 -10.00
C SER A 70 -34.69 -48.62 -11.26
N THR A 71 -34.33 -48.04 -12.42
CA THR A 71 -33.63 -48.70 -13.58
C THR A 71 -33.49 -47.79 -14.83
N LYS A 72 -32.56 -48.18 -15.73
CA LYS A 72 -31.95 -47.51 -16.91
C LYS A 72 -32.83 -47.46 -18.17
N THR A 73 -32.68 -46.42 -19.04
CA THR A 73 -32.38 -46.53 -20.52
C THR A 73 -32.12 -45.15 -21.18
N THR A 74 -31.46 -45.17 -22.35
CA THR A 74 -30.62 -44.15 -23.03
C THR A 74 -31.37 -43.23 -24.06
N PRO A 75 -30.71 -42.32 -24.83
CA PRO A 75 -30.97 -40.87 -24.90
C PRO A 75 -31.85 -40.41 -26.10
N PRO A 76 -32.16 -39.09 -26.22
CA PRO A 76 -31.46 -38.33 -27.28
C PRO A 76 -31.23 -36.82 -27.03
N THR A 77 -30.33 -36.28 -27.87
CA THR A 77 -30.25 -34.91 -28.42
C THR A 77 -29.75 -33.73 -27.58
N SER A 78 -28.84 -33.02 -28.24
CA SER A 78 -28.09 -31.81 -27.91
C SER A 78 -28.88 -30.67 -27.29
N ASN A 79 -28.42 -30.19 -26.14
CA ASN A 79 -28.70 -28.85 -25.64
C ASN A 79 -27.37 -28.10 -25.38
N PRO A 80 -27.35 -26.76 -25.55
CA PRO A 80 -26.14 -25.95 -25.36
C PRO A 80 -25.61 -26.03 -23.91
N PRO A 81 -24.30 -25.80 -23.69
CA PRO A 81 -23.70 -25.95 -22.37
C PRO A 81 -24.28 -24.94 -21.38
N GLN A 82 -24.93 -25.46 -20.34
CA GLN A 82 -25.25 -24.72 -19.12
C GLN A 82 -23.95 -24.34 -18.40
N PRO A 83 -23.74 -23.07 -18.01
CA PRO A 83 -22.64 -22.72 -17.14
C PRO A 83 -22.99 -23.12 -15.69
N SER A 84 -22.54 -24.30 -15.27
CA SER A 84 -22.53 -24.70 -13.87
C SER A 84 -21.14 -24.41 -13.27
N SER A 85 -21.00 -23.27 -12.58
CA SER A 85 -19.98 -23.06 -11.54
C SER A 85 -20.54 -22.13 -10.47
N ILE A 86 -21.01 -22.71 -9.36
CA ILE A 86 -21.62 -21.98 -8.25
C ILE A 86 -20.48 -21.42 -7.39
N ALA A 87 -20.31 -20.10 -7.39
CA ALA A 87 -19.55 -19.39 -6.35
C ALA A 87 -20.13 -19.75 -4.96
N PRO A 88 -19.30 -19.90 -3.91
CA PRO A 88 -19.83 -20.24 -2.59
C PRO A 88 -20.59 -19.03 -2.01
N PHE A 89 -21.92 -19.03 -2.13
CA PHE A 89 -22.75 -18.05 -1.41
C PHE A 89 -22.67 -18.31 0.10
N PRO A 90 -22.81 -17.26 0.93
CA PRO A 90 -22.80 -17.39 2.39
C PRO A 90 -23.78 -18.47 2.86
N THR A 91 -23.38 -19.20 3.89
CA THR A 91 -24.21 -20.22 4.55
C THR A 91 -24.73 -19.77 5.91
N THR A 92 -24.27 -18.61 6.40
CA THR A 92 -24.67 -18.06 7.70
C THR A 92 -25.22 -16.65 7.55
N LEU A 93 -26.13 -16.27 8.46
CA LEU A 93 -26.77 -14.96 8.49
C LEU A 93 -27.03 -14.58 9.96
N SER A 94 -26.57 -13.39 10.38
CA SER A 94 -26.81 -12.90 11.74
C SER A 94 -28.10 -12.09 11.83
N CYS A 95 -29.08 -12.60 12.60
CA CYS A 95 -30.35 -11.89 12.75
C CYS A 95 -30.19 -10.56 13.51
N ARG A 96 -29.16 -10.45 14.36
CA ARG A 96 -28.85 -9.21 15.08
C ARG A 96 -28.34 -8.14 14.10
N GLN A 97 -27.41 -8.49 13.23
CA GLN A 97 -26.91 -7.56 12.20
C GLN A 97 -28.01 -7.17 11.21
N ALA A 98 -28.86 -8.12 10.82
CA ALA A 98 -30.00 -7.84 9.96
C ALA A 98 -31.01 -6.87 10.62
N PHE A 99 -31.27 -7.05 11.92
CA PHE A 99 -32.08 -6.13 12.72
C PHE A 99 -31.45 -4.74 12.81
N ASP A 100 -30.18 -4.66 13.22
CA ASP A 100 -29.46 -3.40 13.39
C ASP A 100 -29.44 -2.60 12.07
N SER A 101 -29.28 -3.29 10.94
CA SER A 101 -29.30 -2.69 9.60
C SER A 101 -30.69 -2.15 9.22
N ALA A 102 -31.75 -2.92 9.49
CA ALA A 102 -33.13 -2.51 9.22
C ALA A 102 -33.55 -1.33 10.12
N PHE A 103 -33.23 -1.41 11.42
CA PHE A 103 -33.52 -0.39 12.40
C PHE A 103 -32.77 0.90 12.09
N TYR A 104 -31.48 0.83 11.77
CA TYR A 104 -30.70 1.99 11.37
C TYR A 104 -31.27 2.62 10.10
N CYS A 105 -31.63 1.82 9.09
CA CYS A 105 -32.25 2.33 7.87
C CYS A 105 -33.51 3.16 8.15
N GLN A 106 -34.34 2.73 9.09
CA GLN A 106 -35.59 3.42 9.43
C GLN A 106 -35.45 4.50 10.51
N SER A 107 -34.29 4.57 11.16
CA SER A 107 -34.01 5.61 12.15
C SER A 107 -33.97 7.00 11.50
N LEU A 108 -34.28 8.03 12.28
CA LEU A 108 -34.20 9.42 11.83
C LEU A 108 -32.80 9.76 11.28
N GLY A 109 -31.73 9.27 11.91
CA GLY A 109 -30.36 9.49 11.44
C GLY A 109 -30.06 8.79 10.11
N GLY A 110 -30.54 7.54 9.93
CA GLY A 110 -30.39 6.81 8.69
C GLY A 110 -31.17 7.44 7.52
N GLN A 111 -32.41 7.86 7.78
CA GLN A 111 -33.26 8.53 6.78
C GLN A 111 -32.75 9.92 6.44
N PHE A 112 -32.31 10.72 7.43
CA PHE A 112 -31.70 12.03 7.18
C PHE A 112 -30.47 11.92 6.29
N ASN A 113 -29.60 10.94 6.56
CA ASN A 113 -28.44 10.68 5.71
C ASN A 113 -28.82 10.31 4.28
N ASN A 114 -29.94 9.60 4.08
CA ASN A 114 -30.39 9.24 2.74
C ASN A 114 -30.98 10.45 1.99
N VAL A 115 -31.79 11.27 2.66
CA VAL A 115 -32.34 12.51 2.10
C VAL A 115 -31.22 13.48 1.75
N TYR A 116 -30.23 13.63 2.63
CA TYR A 116 -29.06 14.48 2.38
C TYR A 116 -28.25 14.03 1.15
N ARG A 117 -28.13 12.71 0.92
CA ARG A 117 -27.30 12.17 -0.18
C ARG A 117 -28.03 12.04 -1.51
N TYR A 118 -29.29 11.62 -1.47
CA TYR A 118 -30.03 11.20 -2.67
C TYR A 118 -31.31 12.00 -2.87
N GLY A 119 -31.63 12.95 -2.00
CA GLY A 119 -32.82 13.80 -2.09
C GLY A 119 -34.13 13.09 -1.73
N GLU A 120 -34.08 11.82 -1.32
CA GLU A 120 -35.25 11.00 -1.07
C GLU A 120 -35.13 10.15 0.20
N LEU A 121 -36.28 9.75 0.75
CA LEU A 121 -36.35 8.80 1.85
C LEU A 121 -36.01 7.39 1.34
N LYS A 122 -35.26 6.64 2.13
CA LYS A 122 -34.83 5.29 1.74
C LYS A 122 -35.95 4.28 1.92
N ASP A 123 -36.22 3.46 0.91
CA ASP A 123 -37.05 2.27 1.07
C ASP A 123 -36.28 1.18 1.85
N CYS A 124 -36.70 0.96 3.11
CA CYS A 124 -36.08 -0.03 4.01
C CYS A 124 -36.69 -1.44 3.90
N LYS A 125 -37.62 -1.70 2.97
CA LYS A 125 -38.28 -3.01 2.83
C LYS A 125 -37.30 -4.16 2.62
N SER A 126 -36.20 -3.93 1.90
CA SER A 126 -35.17 -4.96 1.64
C SER A 126 -34.41 -5.36 2.90
N HIS A 127 -34.12 -4.41 3.80
CA HIS A 127 -33.45 -4.70 5.07
C HIS A 127 -34.39 -5.44 6.03
N TRP A 128 -35.67 -5.06 6.06
CA TRP A 128 -36.68 -5.78 6.84
C TRP A 128 -36.93 -7.20 6.32
N SER A 129 -36.94 -7.41 5.00
CA SER A 129 -37.13 -8.74 4.43
C SER A 129 -36.00 -9.70 4.81
N GLU A 130 -34.75 -9.20 4.90
CA GLU A 130 -33.58 -9.95 5.36
C GLU A 130 -33.66 -10.31 6.85
N PHE A 131 -34.09 -9.38 7.70
CA PHE A 131 -34.34 -9.67 9.12
C PHE A 131 -35.43 -10.73 9.31
N TRP A 132 -36.57 -10.58 8.64
CA TRP A 132 -37.67 -11.54 8.73
C TRP A 132 -37.31 -12.91 8.14
N PHE A 133 -36.53 -12.93 7.07
CA PHE A 133 -35.97 -14.17 6.54
C PHE A 133 -35.10 -14.87 7.61
N CYS A 134 -34.18 -14.14 8.24
CA CYS A 134 -33.34 -14.67 9.32
C CYS A 134 -34.17 -15.25 10.48
N MET A 135 -35.20 -14.51 10.91
CA MET A 135 -36.09 -14.95 11.99
C MET A 135 -36.87 -16.23 11.63
N ARG A 136 -37.30 -16.38 10.37
CA ARG A 136 -38.01 -17.58 9.88
C ARG A 136 -37.15 -18.84 9.85
N ILE A 137 -35.84 -18.70 9.63
CA ILE A 137 -34.93 -19.85 9.55
C ILE A 137 -34.27 -20.20 10.89
N LYS A 138 -34.39 -19.35 11.92
CA LYS A 138 -33.73 -19.50 13.22
C LYS A 138 -33.92 -20.87 13.90
N ASN A 139 -35.09 -21.48 13.74
CA ASN A 139 -35.45 -22.76 14.38
C ASN A 139 -35.24 -24.00 13.47
N LYS A 140 -34.59 -23.87 12.32
CA LYS A 140 -34.27 -24.99 11.42
C LYS A 140 -32.93 -25.64 11.81
N SER A 141 -32.64 -26.85 11.31
CA SER A 141 -31.30 -27.46 11.49
C SER A 141 -30.23 -26.66 10.75
N GLU A 142 -28.97 -26.78 11.15
CA GLU A 142 -27.87 -26.00 10.59
C GLU A 142 -27.63 -26.28 9.10
N GLU A 143 -27.85 -27.53 8.66
CA GLU A 143 -27.72 -27.91 7.24
C GLU A 143 -28.80 -27.23 6.38
N VAL A 144 -30.04 -27.23 6.88
CA VAL A 144 -31.18 -26.60 6.18
C VAL A 144 -31.06 -25.07 6.22
N LYS A 145 -30.54 -24.50 7.32
CA LYS A 145 -30.24 -23.05 7.38
C LYS A 145 -29.20 -22.68 6.33
N ALA A 146 -28.09 -23.42 6.26
CA ALA A 146 -27.03 -23.17 5.31
C ALA A 146 -27.52 -23.17 3.86
N GLU A 147 -28.38 -24.12 3.50
CA GLU A 147 -28.96 -24.20 2.17
C GLU A 147 -29.93 -23.04 1.88
N LEU A 148 -30.81 -22.70 2.82
CA LEU A 148 -31.77 -21.60 2.65
C LEU A 148 -31.06 -20.24 2.58
N VAL A 149 -30.02 -20.00 3.37
CA VAL A 149 -29.22 -18.77 3.32
C VAL A 149 -28.50 -18.67 1.97
N ARG A 150 -27.92 -19.77 1.49
CA ARG A 150 -27.28 -19.85 0.16
C ARG A 150 -28.25 -19.51 -0.96
N GLU A 151 -29.47 -20.05 -0.90
CA GLU A 151 -30.56 -19.76 -1.86
C GLU A 151 -31.00 -18.30 -1.80
N TRP A 152 -31.13 -17.74 -0.59
CA TRP A 152 -31.52 -16.35 -0.38
C TRP A 152 -30.52 -15.37 -1.00
N TYR A 153 -29.22 -15.58 -0.76
CA TYR A 153 -28.17 -14.76 -1.36
C TYR A 153 -28.10 -14.93 -2.88
N ARG A 154 -28.35 -16.13 -3.42
CA ARG A 154 -28.44 -16.36 -4.87
C ARG A 154 -29.56 -15.54 -5.51
N LYS A 155 -30.78 -15.61 -4.97
CA LYS A 155 -31.94 -14.84 -5.50
C LYS A 155 -31.76 -13.34 -5.32
N LYS A 156 -31.12 -12.93 -4.22
CA LYS A 156 -30.77 -11.52 -3.98
C LYS A 156 -29.80 -11.04 -5.06
N GLU A 157 -28.75 -11.80 -5.36
CA GLU A 157 -27.77 -11.50 -6.43
C GLU A 157 -28.45 -11.43 -7.81
N GLU A 158 -29.33 -12.38 -8.15
CA GLU A 158 -30.08 -12.34 -9.41
C GLU A 158 -30.92 -11.06 -9.55
N LYS A 159 -31.60 -10.63 -8.48
CA LYS A 159 -32.40 -9.40 -8.48
C LYS A 159 -31.53 -8.15 -8.61
N TYR A 160 -30.36 -8.12 -7.97
CA TYR A 160 -29.42 -7.00 -8.08
C TYR A 160 -28.75 -6.95 -9.46
N ARG A 161 -28.44 -8.10 -10.07
CA ARG A 161 -27.88 -8.20 -11.42
C ARG A 161 -28.83 -7.66 -12.50
N MET A 162 -30.13 -7.78 -12.28
CA MET A 162 -31.16 -7.22 -13.16
C MET A 162 -31.47 -5.76 -12.86
N GLY A 163 -30.84 -5.18 -11.83
CA GLY A 163 -30.99 -3.76 -11.47
C GLY A 163 -30.03 -2.86 -12.24
N PRO A 164 -30.17 -1.53 -12.09
CA PRO A 164 -29.31 -0.58 -12.77
C PRO A 164 -27.84 -0.78 -12.41
N SER A 165 -26.98 -0.94 -13.42
CA SER A 165 -25.54 -1.08 -13.33
C SER A 165 -24.85 0.23 -13.71
N SER A 166 -23.60 0.42 -13.29
CA SER A 166 -22.75 1.46 -13.87
C SER A 166 -22.64 1.32 -15.39
N GLU A 167 -22.82 0.10 -15.92
CA GLU A 167 -22.87 -0.19 -17.35
C GLU A 167 -24.11 0.36 -18.07
N ASP A 168 -25.19 0.69 -17.35
CA ASP A 168 -26.39 1.33 -17.92
C ASP A 168 -26.21 2.83 -18.16
N VAL A 169 -25.23 3.43 -17.48
CA VAL A 169 -24.88 4.86 -17.61
C VAL A 169 -23.59 5.01 -18.43
N TRP A 170 -22.63 4.11 -18.23
CA TRP A 170 -21.29 4.16 -18.81
C TRP A 170 -21.03 2.89 -19.60
N SER A 171 -20.96 3.01 -20.92
CA SER A 171 -20.56 1.88 -21.76
C SER A 171 -19.07 1.59 -21.61
N GLU A 172 -18.73 0.30 -21.50
CA GLU A 172 -17.34 -0.16 -21.48
C GLU A 172 -16.61 0.34 -22.73
N ARG A 173 -15.48 1.01 -22.53
CA ARG A 173 -14.74 1.64 -23.62
C ARG A 173 -13.86 0.61 -24.32
N LYS A 174 -14.15 0.36 -25.60
CA LYS A 174 -13.46 -0.65 -26.43
C LYS A 174 -12.12 -0.19 -27.06
N GLY A 175 -11.70 1.05 -26.82
CA GLY A 175 -10.53 1.65 -27.45
C GLY A 175 -9.83 2.68 -26.56
N ARG A 176 -8.56 2.93 -26.83
CA ARG A 176 -7.76 3.95 -26.14
C ARG A 176 -8.34 5.35 -26.40
N LEU A 177 -8.42 6.18 -25.36
CA LEU A 177 -8.85 7.56 -25.53
C LEU A 177 -7.69 8.37 -26.12
N GLU A 178 -7.85 8.87 -27.34
CA GLU A 178 -6.94 9.86 -27.90
C GLU A 178 -7.34 11.25 -27.40
N ARG A 179 -6.36 12.06 -26.98
CA ARG A 179 -6.56 13.47 -26.64
C ARG A 179 -7.59 13.71 -25.52
N ALA A 180 -7.50 12.89 -24.48
CA ALA A 180 -8.41 12.86 -23.32
C ALA A 180 -8.60 14.18 -22.57
N PHE A 181 -7.68 15.13 -22.75
CA PHE A 181 -7.62 16.40 -22.02
C PHE A 181 -7.57 17.62 -22.96
N ASP A 182 -7.79 17.41 -24.25
CA ASP A 182 -7.67 18.47 -25.27
C ASP A 182 -9.03 19.14 -25.57
N LEU A 183 -10.10 18.71 -24.90
CA LEU A 183 -11.43 19.32 -24.96
C LEU A 183 -11.69 20.09 -23.67
N ASP A 184 -12.18 21.32 -23.82
CA ASP A 184 -12.66 22.15 -22.73
C ASP A 184 -13.91 21.48 -22.12
N PRO A 185 -13.94 21.19 -20.80
CA PRO A 185 -15.07 20.51 -20.17
C PRO A 185 -16.42 21.25 -20.30
N ASP A 186 -16.39 22.55 -20.64
CA ASP A 186 -17.61 23.38 -20.78
C ASP A 186 -17.83 23.93 -22.22
N GLY A 187 -17.11 23.45 -23.23
CA GLY A 187 -17.17 24.00 -24.60
C GLY A 187 -17.25 22.98 -25.73
N ASP A 188 -18.14 23.22 -26.70
CA ASP A 188 -18.29 22.41 -27.93
C ASP A 188 -17.20 22.66 -29.00
N GLU A 189 -16.15 23.44 -28.69
CA GLU A 189 -15.10 23.84 -29.65
C GLU A 189 -13.71 23.28 -29.26
N PRO A 190 -12.93 22.72 -30.22
CA PRO A 190 -11.58 22.24 -29.95
C PRO A 190 -10.61 23.37 -29.60
N MET A 191 -9.74 23.15 -28.60
CA MET A 191 -8.66 24.08 -28.27
C MET A 191 -7.76 24.38 -29.49
N PRO A 192 -7.42 25.65 -29.78
CA PRO A 192 -6.67 26.02 -30.98
C PRO A 192 -5.25 25.43 -30.95
N THR A 193 -4.88 24.80 -32.07
CA THR A 193 -3.60 24.11 -32.23
C THR A 193 -2.43 25.11 -32.19
N ARG A 194 -1.55 24.99 -31.18
CA ARG A 194 -0.21 25.59 -31.25
C ARG A 194 0.68 24.67 -32.09
N PRO A 195 1.32 25.16 -33.17
CA PRO A 195 2.22 24.34 -33.96
C PRO A 195 3.42 23.91 -33.11
N LEU A 196 3.70 22.60 -33.10
CA LEU A 196 4.90 22.04 -32.49
C LEU A 196 6.14 22.71 -33.12
N ARG A 197 6.89 23.44 -32.31
CA ARG A 197 8.14 24.07 -32.70
C ARG A 197 9.10 22.98 -33.16
N ARG A 198 9.47 22.98 -34.46
CA ARG A 198 10.48 22.08 -35.05
C ARG A 198 11.72 22.07 -34.14
N LYS A 199 12.07 20.90 -33.59
CA LYS A 199 13.35 20.69 -32.89
C LYS A 199 14.48 21.07 -33.86
N ARG A 200 15.29 22.08 -33.52
CA ARG A 200 16.56 22.32 -34.21
C ARG A 200 17.45 21.10 -33.99
N ALA A 201 17.96 20.53 -35.06
CA ALA A 201 19.00 19.52 -34.99
C ALA A 201 20.25 20.14 -34.34
N VAL A 202 20.73 19.52 -33.27
CA VAL A 202 22.02 19.87 -32.65
C VAL A 202 23.10 19.14 -33.45
N GLN A 203 23.93 19.89 -34.18
CA GLN A 203 25.16 19.38 -34.78
C GLN A 203 26.27 19.44 -33.73
N PHE A 204 26.87 18.29 -33.42
CA PHE A 204 28.07 18.21 -32.60
C PHE A 204 29.31 18.60 -33.45
N PRO A 205 30.24 19.42 -32.94
CA PRO A 205 31.51 19.68 -33.62
C PRO A 205 32.35 18.39 -33.67
N LYS A 206 33.00 18.13 -34.82
CA LYS A 206 33.97 17.04 -34.98
C LYS A 206 35.20 17.33 -34.11
N MET A 207 35.65 16.31 -33.37
CA MET A 207 36.93 16.34 -32.64
C MET A 207 38.08 16.55 -33.63
N ALA A 208 38.90 17.57 -33.38
CA ALA A 208 40.20 17.72 -34.01
C ALA A 208 41.17 16.74 -33.36
N THR A 209 41.79 15.91 -34.17
CA THR A 209 42.95 15.09 -33.83
C THR A 209 44.20 15.95 -33.98
N GLU A 210 44.96 16.16 -32.89
CA GLU A 210 46.35 16.60 -32.96
C GLU A 210 47.26 15.64 -32.20
N ASP A 211 48.40 15.39 -32.85
CA ASP A 211 49.49 14.48 -32.51
C ASP A 211 50.06 14.66 -31.11
N GLN A 212 50.37 13.55 -30.45
CA GLN A 212 51.32 13.51 -29.34
C GLN A 212 52.55 12.67 -29.71
N SER A 213 53.71 13.31 -29.64
CA SER A 213 55.02 12.65 -29.52
C SER A 213 55.76 13.23 -28.28
N PRO A 214 56.73 12.49 -27.70
CA PRO A 214 56.87 12.39 -26.25
C PRO A 214 57.98 13.25 -25.65
N SER A 215 57.82 13.67 -24.39
CA SER A 215 58.93 14.16 -23.58
C SER A 215 58.89 13.61 -22.13
N THR A 216 60.07 13.14 -21.73
CA THR A 216 60.48 12.43 -20.51
C THR A 216 60.60 13.39 -19.30
N PRO A 217 60.56 12.91 -18.04
CA PRO A 217 60.23 13.72 -16.86
C PRO A 217 61.46 14.28 -16.13
N PRO A 218 61.31 15.28 -15.25
CA PRO A 218 62.31 15.59 -14.26
C PRO A 218 61.92 15.03 -12.89
N SER A 219 62.86 14.25 -12.35
CA SER A 219 63.00 13.88 -10.95
C SER A 219 63.22 15.12 -10.08
N GLN A 220 62.60 15.19 -8.90
CA GLN A 220 63.30 15.56 -7.66
C GLN A 220 62.44 15.27 -6.43
N ILE A 221 63.01 14.38 -5.61
CA ILE A 221 62.61 14.02 -4.26
C ILE A 221 62.96 15.20 -3.34
N THR A 222 62.05 15.58 -2.45
CA THR A 222 62.41 16.31 -1.22
C THR A 222 61.64 15.68 -0.06
N GLU A 223 62.42 15.17 0.88
CA GLU A 223 62.03 14.62 2.18
C GLU A 223 61.36 15.71 3.03
N LEU A 224 60.32 15.33 3.78
CA LEU A 224 59.81 16.13 4.88
C LEU A 224 59.70 15.25 6.13
N ASP A 225 60.31 15.78 7.18
CA ASP A 225 60.64 15.20 8.47
C ASP A 225 59.44 14.65 9.24
N ASP A 226 59.73 13.51 9.87
CA ASP A 226 58.94 12.80 10.85
C ASP A 226 59.26 13.40 12.23
N THR A 227 58.35 14.19 12.83
CA THR A 227 58.32 14.50 14.28
C THR A 227 57.10 15.36 14.60
N THR A 228 56.00 14.73 15.03
CA THR A 228 55.12 15.16 16.15
C THR A 228 53.84 14.29 16.16
N ALA A 229 53.88 13.18 16.88
CA ALA A 229 52.69 12.41 17.22
C ALA A 229 51.95 13.05 18.41
N PRO A 230 50.62 13.27 18.35
CA PRO A 230 49.86 13.63 19.54
C PRO A 230 49.63 12.39 20.42
N THR A 231 49.98 12.54 21.70
CA THR A 231 49.90 11.52 22.76
C THR A 231 48.44 11.20 23.11
N ILE A 232 48.09 9.91 23.12
CA ILE A 232 46.81 9.38 23.62
C ILE A 232 46.82 9.45 25.17
N PRO A 233 45.83 10.07 25.83
CA PRO A 233 45.74 10.01 27.29
C PRO A 233 45.29 8.61 27.75
N ASN A 234 46.00 8.11 28.75
CA ASN A 234 45.87 6.80 29.36
C ASN A 234 44.55 6.70 30.17
N ILE A 235 43.66 5.78 29.78
CA ILE A 235 42.43 5.46 30.52
C ILE A 235 42.80 4.56 31.71
N SER A 236 43.21 5.17 32.81
CA SER A 236 43.30 4.50 34.11
C SER A 236 43.29 5.51 35.26
N GLN A 237 42.23 6.31 35.36
CA GLN A 237 41.81 6.99 36.59
C GLN A 237 40.49 7.74 36.34
N LEU A 238 39.37 7.06 36.54
CA LEU A 238 38.07 7.69 36.80
C LEU A 238 37.65 7.23 38.19
N THR A 239 37.93 8.07 39.18
CA THR A 239 37.30 8.00 40.48
C THR A 239 35.84 8.41 40.32
N VAL A 240 34.95 7.60 40.88
CA VAL A 240 33.51 7.83 40.92
C VAL A 240 33.25 8.91 41.97
N ASP A 241 32.94 10.12 41.53
CA ASP A 241 32.25 11.10 42.35
C ASP A 241 30.81 11.21 41.82
N ASN A 242 29.87 10.82 42.68
CA ASN A 242 28.44 10.95 42.48
C ASN A 242 28.05 12.42 42.65
N ASP A 243 27.57 13.07 41.58
CA ASP A 243 26.76 14.28 41.69
C ASP A 243 25.54 14.14 40.77
N ASP A 244 24.37 14.21 41.39
CA ASP A 244 23.03 14.13 40.82
C ASP A 244 22.73 15.32 39.90
N ASN A 245 23.13 15.23 38.62
CA ASN A 245 22.72 16.17 37.58
C ASN A 245 22.48 15.44 36.25
N ASP A 246 21.36 14.71 36.15
CA ASP A 246 20.98 13.84 35.02
C ASP A 246 20.75 14.56 33.67
N ASN A 247 21.07 15.86 33.56
CA ASN A 247 20.88 16.64 32.33
C ASN A 247 22.18 16.96 31.57
N ASP A 248 23.35 16.57 32.09
CA ASP A 248 24.67 16.98 31.56
C ASP A 248 25.35 15.95 30.64
N ASN A 249 24.69 14.84 30.26
CA ASN A 249 25.31 13.73 29.52
C ASN A 249 24.77 13.49 28.10
N ILE A 250 24.05 14.46 27.50
CA ILE A 250 23.60 14.32 26.11
C ILE A 250 24.79 14.58 25.17
N PRO A 251 25.19 13.62 24.31
CA PRO A 251 26.29 13.82 23.38
C PRO A 251 25.98 14.97 22.41
N PRO A 252 26.98 15.82 22.09
CA PRO A 252 26.77 16.95 21.18
C PRO A 252 26.33 16.46 19.80
N ILE A 253 25.37 17.17 19.20
CA ILE A 253 24.86 16.83 17.87
C ILE A 253 25.98 17.06 16.83
N PRO A 254 26.35 16.04 16.03
CA PRO A 254 27.40 16.21 15.02
C PRO A 254 27.12 17.35 14.04
N ALA A 255 28.17 18.10 13.67
CA ALA A 255 28.09 19.24 12.75
C ALA A 255 27.41 18.93 11.40
N LEU A 256 27.44 17.65 10.99
CA LEU A 256 26.76 17.13 9.81
C LEU A 256 25.25 17.34 9.84
N PHE A 257 24.63 17.36 11.02
CA PHE A 257 23.18 17.51 11.21
C PHE A 257 22.77 18.93 11.60
N THR A 258 23.73 19.84 11.81
CA THR A 258 23.47 21.20 12.30
C THR A 258 23.82 22.28 11.28
N ASN A 259 24.53 21.95 10.20
CA ASN A 259 24.98 22.90 9.19
C ASN A 259 24.55 22.45 7.79
N PRO A 260 24.24 23.40 6.87
CA PRO A 260 24.05 23.09 5.47
C PRO A 260 25.36 22.58 4.84
N PRO A 261 25.30 21.91 3.67
CA PRO A 261 26.50 21.50 2.93
C PRO A 261 27.42 22.69 2.65
N PRO A 262 28.76 22.51 2.76
CA PRO A 262 29.72 23.59 2.57
C PRO A 262 29.82 24.06 1.12
N ILE A 263 29.51 23.18 0.15
CA ILE A 263 29.51 23.50 -1.27
C ILE A 263 28.12 24.00 -1.65
N ARG A 264 28.07 25.25 -2.13
CA ARG A 264 26.84 25.86 -2.64
C ARG A 264 27.13 26.47 -4.00
N ASP A 265 26.35 26.09 -4.99
CA ASP A 265 26.46 26.65 -6.34
C ASP A 265 25.98 28.11 -6.34
N ALA A 266 26.62 28.94 -7.15
CA ALA A 266 26.21 30.33 -7.34
C ALA A 266 24.92 30.45 -8.19
N VAL A 267 24.56 29.41 -8.94
CA VAL A 267 23.38 29.40 -9.80
C VAL A 267 22.16 28.99 -8.98
N ILE A 268 21.18 29.90 -8.90
CA ILE A 268 19.91 29.66 -8.21
C ILE A 268 18.89 29.15 -9.22
N THR A 269 18.21 28.06 -8.88
CA THR A 269 17.15 27.42 -9.64
C THR A 269 16.00 27.03 -8.70
N GLU A 270 14.85 26.68 -9.25
CA GLU A 270 13.72 26.15 -8.47
C GLU A 270 14.15 24.94 -7.61
N SER A 271 15.00 24.06 -8.14
CA SER A 271 15.52 22.91 -7.39
C SER A 271 16.36 23.32 -6.18
N SER A 272 17.24 24.31 -6.32
CA SER A 272 18.06 24.78 -5.21
C SER A 272 17.24 25.54 -4.17
N GLU A 273 16.25 26.33 -4.60
CA GLU A 273 15.34 27.05 -3.69
C GLU A 273 14.53 26.06 -2.85
N MET A 274 13.88 25.07 -3.47
CA MET A 274 13.12 24.04 -2.74
C MET A 274 14.01 23.21 -1.80
N GLN A 275 15.26 22.94 -2.20
CA GLN A 275 16.22 22.23 -1.36
C GLN A 275 16.59 23.05 -0.13
N ASP A 276 16.88 24.35 -0.30
CA ASP A 276 17.17 25.26 0.80
C ASP A 276 15.99 25.41 1.75
N GLU A 277 14.77 25.56 1.23
CA GLU A 277 13.54 25.60 2.04
C GLU A 277 13.37 24.31 2.86
N THR A 278 13.60 23.15 2.26
CA THR A 278 13.49 21.86 2.96
C THR A 278 14.54 21.73 4.07
N VAL A 279 15.77 22.17 3.81
CA VAL A 279 16.85 22.20 4.82
C VAL A 279 16.48 23.14 5.97
N GLN A 280 15.93 24.32 5.67
CA GLN A 280 15.49 25.30 6.67
C GLN A 280 14.34 24.77 7.54
N GLU A 281 13.43 23.95 6.98
CA GLU A 281 12.38 23.32 7.78
C GLU A 281 12.90 22.16 8.66
N CYS A 282 13.92 21.42 8.19
CA CYS A 282 14.46 20.27 8.91
C CYS A 282 15.45 20.66 10.02
N LEU A 283 16.31 21.65 9.77
CA LEU A 283 17.41 22.02 10.68
C LEU A 283 16.94 22.25 12.13
N PRO A 284 15.91 23.08 12.41
CA PRO A 284 15.45 23.31 13.78
C PRO A 284 15.00 22.02 14.48
N LEU A 285 14.38 21.10 13.76
CA LEU A 285 13.91 19.83 14.32
C LEU A 285 15.07 18.86 14.59
N LEU A 286 16.17 18.98 13.85
CA LEU A 286 17.38 18.17 14.03
C LEU A 286 18.25 18.70 15.18
N THR A 287 18.31 20.03 15.37
CA THR A 287 19.11 20.69 16.42
C THR A 287 18.37 20.82 17.74
N GLU A 288 17.06 21.06 17.69
CA GLU A 288 16.18 21.24 18.85
C GLU A 288 14.96 20.30 18.69
N PRO A 289 15.14 18.98 18.87
CA PRO A 289 14.06 18.03 18.64
C PRO A 289 12.88 18.27 19.60
N GLY A 290 11.67 18.18 19.07
CA GLY A 290 10.45 18.31 19.88
C GLY A 290 10.05 17.01 20.59
N GLY A 291 9.15 17.13 21.56
CA GLY A 291 8.64 15.98 22.31
C GLY A 291 9.57 15.53 23.43
N ASP A 292 9.34 14.32 23.93
CA ASP A 292 10.22 13.69 24.91
C ASP A 292 11.51 13.24 24.19
N LEU A 293 12.67 13.44 24.80
CA LEU A 293 13.96 13.10 24.22
C LEU A 293 14.44 11.75 24.76
N ASN A 294 15.06 10.95 23.90
CA ASN A 294 15.77 9.73 24.29
C ASN A 294 17.16 10.04 24.83
N VAL A 295 17.87 9.01 25.29
CA VAL A 295 19.24 9.12 25.86
C VAL A 295 20.29 9.71 24.89
N PHE A 296 19.98 9.83 23.60
CA PHE A 296 20.86 10.41 22.58
C PHE A 296 20.50 11.86 22.21
N GLY A 297 19.56 12.48 22.95
CA GLY A 297 19.09 13.84 22.66
C GLY A 297 18.28 13.94 21.36
N ILE A 298 17.61 12.86 20.95
CA ILE A 298 16.74 12.79 19.76
C ILE A 298 15.30 12.57 20.24
N SER A 299 14.31 13.05 19.49
CA SER A 299 12.90 12.81 19.79
C SER A 299 12.60 11.32 19.93
N GLN A 300 11.96 10.92 21.03
CA GLN A 300 11.49 9.56 21.23
C GLN A 300 10.34 9.26 20.26
N LEU A 301 10.19 7.99 19.85
CA LEU A 301 9.07 7.53 19.04
C LEU A 301 7.76 7.70 19.81
N ALA A 302 6.86 8.55 19.31
CA ALA A 302 5.56 8.83 19.92
C ALA A 302 4.54 7.70 19.68
N ARG A 303 4.92 6.47 20.03
CA ARG A 303 4.25 5.19 19.73
C ARG A 303 2.76 5.24 19.99
N ALA A 304 2.33 5.63 21.18
CA ALA A 304 0.92 5.67 21.56
C ALA A 304 0.08 6.59 20.65
N LYS A 305 0.65 7.70 20.16
CA LYS A 305 -0.02 8.60 19.21
C LYS A 305 -0.13 7.96 17.83
N HIS A 306 0.93 7.33 17.34
CA HIS A 306 0.92 6.63 16.05
C HIS A 306 -0.01 5.41 16.04
N VAL A 307 -0.03 4.62 17.12
CA VAL A 307 -0.97 3.52 17.32
C VAL A 307 -2.40 4.04 17.23
N ARG A 308 -2.77 5.06 18.02
CA ARG A 308 -4.11 5.68 17.98
C ARG A 308 -4.49 6.17 16.59
N TYR A 309 -3.55 6.80 15.88
CA TYR A 309 -3.73 7.28 14.52
C TYR A 309 -4.07 6.12 13.57
N LEU A 310 -3.28 5.05 13.56
CA LEU A 310 -3.48 3.89 12.68
C LEU A 310 -4.74 3.09 13.02
N HIS A 311 -5.08 2.94 14.30
CA HIS A 311 -6.36 2.37 14.74
C HIS A 311 -7.54 3.10 14.10
N LYS A 312 -7.49 4.44 14.06
CA LYS A 312 -8.54 5.24 13.42
C LYS A 312 -8.60 4.98 11.91
N MET A 313 -7.46 4.82 11.25
CA MET A 313 -7.39 4.55 9.81
C MET A 313 -7.94 3.17 9.43
N VAL A 314 -7.71 2.13 10.25
CA VAL A 314 -8.22 0.77 9.97
C VAL A 314 -9.67 0.58 10.44
N CYS A 315 -10.10 1.26 11.52
CA CYS A 315 -11.41 1.03 12.11
C CYS A 315 -12.49 2.06 11.73
N GLY A 316 -12.10 3.31 11.48
CA GLY A 316 -13.02 4.44 11.44
C GLY A 316 -13.57 4.73 10.05
N PRO A 317 -14.74 5.37 9.94
CA PRO A 317 -15.17 5.97 8.69
C PRO A 317 -14.20 7.08 8.28
N LEU A 318 -13.91 7.15 6.99
CA LEU A 318 -13.08 8.21 6.42
C LEU A 318 -13.96 9.31 5.82
N PRO A 319 -13.54 10.58 5.90
CA PRO A 319 -14.31 11.70 5.36
C PRO A 319 -14.35 11.66 3.82
N ALA A 320 -15.35 12.33 3.22
CA ALA A 320 -15.57 12.32 1.77
C ALA A 320 -14.36 12.78 0.94
N GLY A 321 -13.46 13.58 1.51
CA GLY A 321 -12.20 13.97 0.87
C GLY A 321 -11.27 12.79 0.53
N PHE A 322 -11.50 11.59 1.07
CA PHE A 322 -10.76 10.37 0.72
C PHE A 322 -11.30 9.66 -0.53
N THR A 323 -12.36 10.15 -1.17
CA THR A 323 -12.91 9.55 -2.41
C THR A 323 -11.87 9.36 -3.52
N PRO A 324 -10.89 10.27 -3.75
CA PRO A 324 -9.82 10.03 -4.73
C PRO A 324 -8.96 8.79 -4.44
N ALA A 325 -8.96 8.31 -3.19
CA ALA A 325 -8.26 7.10 -2.76
C ALA A 325 -9.16 5.85 -2.72
N ASP A 326 -10.38 5.89 -3.27
CA ASP A 326 -11.31 4.75 -3.25
C ASP A 326 -10.73 3.52 -3.97
N ALA A 327 -9.97 3.72 -5.05
CA ALA A 327 -9.23 2.64 -5.74
C ALA A 327 -8.05 2.08 -4.92
N SER A 328 -7.71 2.71 -3.80
CA SER A 328 -6.57 2.35 -2.94
C SER A 328 -7.00 1.82 -1.57
N ARG A 329 -8.28 1.43 -1.36
CA ARG A 329 -8.72 0.92 -0.06
C ARG A 329 -7.91 -0.29 0.44
N PRO A 330 -7.52 -1.29 -0.39
CA PRO A 330 -6.63 -2.37 0.06
C PRO A 330 -5.28 -1.87 0.55
N TRP A 331 -4.73 -0.83 -0.08
CA TRP A 331 -3.50 -0.20 0.38
C TRP A 331 -3.65 0.45 1.75
N MET A 332 -4.77 1.12 2.00
CA MET A 332 -5.03 1.77 3.28
C MET A 332 -5.14 0.75 4.42
N VAL A 333 -5.75 -0.41 4.15
CA VAL A 333 -5.78 -1.54 5.09
C VAL A 333 -4.37 -2.06 5.34
N TYR A 334 -3.61 -2.35 4.29
CA TYR A 334 -2.23 -2.85 4.40
C TYR A 334 -1.34 -1.90 5.19
N TRP A 335 -1.30 -0.62 4.83
CA TRP A 335 -0.45 0.37 5.50
C TRP A 335 -0.78 0.51 6.97
N ALA A 336 -2.07 0.49 7.33
CA ALA A 336 -2.48 0.59 8.73
C ALA A 336 -2.13 -0.67 9.53
N LEU A 337 -2.38 -1.87 8.99
CA LEU A 337 -2.05 -3.13 9.66
C LEU A 337 -0.54 -3.30 9.83
N THR A 338 0.24 -3.08 8.77
CA THR A 338 1.70 -3.19 8.82
C THR A 338 2.30 -2.17 9.79
N GLY A 339 1.80 -0.93 9.79
CA GLY A 339 2.21 0.08 10.76
C GLY A 339 1.88 -0.31 12.21
N LEU A 340 0.69 -0.87 12.49
CA LEU A 340 0.32 -1.37 13.82
C LEU A 340 1.22 -2.52 14.26
N TYR A 341 1.49 -3.47 13.36
CA TYR A 341 2.41 -4.57 13.62
C TYR A 341 3.83 -4.07 13.96
N LEU A 342 4.36 -3.13 13.18
CA LEU A 342 5.68 -2.50 13.41
C LEU A 342 5.74 -1.83 14.79
N LEU A 343 4.64 -1.23 15.24
CA LEU A 343 4.52 -0.60 16.55
C LEU A 343 4.29 -1.58 17.71
N GLY A 344 4.21 -2.90 17.44
CA GLY A 344 4.09 -3.93 18.47
C GLY A 344 2.67 -4.39 18.76
N GLU A 345 1.67 -3.87 18.05
CA GLU A 345 0.26 -4.24 18.27
C GLU A 345 -0.05 -5.64 17.73
N ASP A 346 -1.07 -6.29 18.31
CA ASP A 346 -1.65 -7.52 17.77
C ASP A 346 -2.70 -7.16 16.71
N VAL A 347 -2.42 -7.53 15.47
CA VAL A 347 -3.27 -7.24 14.31
C VAL A 347 -4.25 -8.37 14.01
N THR A 348 -4.17 -9.52 14.69
CA THR A 348 -5.08 -10.65 14.47
C THR A 348 -6.52 -10.31 14.84
N VAL A 349 -6.72 -9.32 15.72
CA VAL A 349 -8.02 -8.77 16.13
C VAL A 349 -8.81 -8.17 14.95
N TYR A 350 -8.16 -7.85 13.84
CA TYR A 350 -8.81 -7.28 12.64
C TYR A 350 -9.25 -8.32 11.62
N ARG A 351 -8.94 -9.61 11.82
CA ARG A 351 -9.12 -10.68 10.82
C ARG A 351 -10.50 -10.67 10.17
N GLU A 352 -11.56 -10.74 10.97
CA GLU A 352 -12.95 -10.79 10.47
C GLU A 352 -13.29 -9.57 9.61
N ARG A 353 -12.86 -8.38 10.04
CA ARG A 353 -13.10 -7.11 9.31
C ARG A 353 -12.33 -7.06 8.00
N VAL A 354 -11.08 -7.52 8.00
CA VAL A 354 -10.23 -7.57 6.81
C VAL A 354 -10.81 -8.54 5.78
N VAL A 355 -11.20 -9.74 6.22
CA VAL A 355 -11.88 -10.74 5.37
C VAL A 355 -13.17 -10.16 4.79
N SER A 356 -14.04 -9.58 5.63
CA SER A 356 -15.28 -8.94 5.18
C SER A 356 -15.05 -7.78 4.20
N THR A 357 -13.92 -7.08 4.31
CA THR A 357 -13.58 -5.97 3.41
C THR A 357 -13.13 -6.46 2.04
N PHE A 358 -12.41 -7.58 1.97
CA PHE A 358 -11.86 -8.09 0.72
C PHE A 358 -12.74 -9.10 -0.02
N ILE A 359 -13.70 -9.76 0.64
CA ILE A 359 -14.72 -10.58 -0.04
C ILE A 359 -15.35 -9.83 -1.24
N PRO A 360 -15.91 -8.60 -1.09
CA PRO A 360 -16.54 -7.91 -2.21
C PRO A 360 -15.53 -7.28 -3.19
N ALA A 361 -14.23 -7.24 -2.85
CA ALA A 361 -13.18 -6.69 -3.70
C ALA A 361 -12.49 -7.77 -4.57
N GLN A 362 -12.66 -9.05 -4.25
CA GLN A 362 -12.13 -10.15 -5.04
C GLN A 362 -13.03 -10.44 -6.23
N ASN A 363 -12.46 -10.43 -7.44
CA ASN A 363 -13.22 -10.65 -8.67
C ASN A 363 -13.24 -12.13 -9.07
N ARG A 364 -14.32 -12.55 -9.74
CA ARG A 364 -14.54 -13.94 -10.18
C ARG A 364 -13.52 -14.42 -11.22
N ASP A 365 -12.97 -13.51 -12.00
CA ASP A 365 -11.91 -13.81 -12.98
C ASP A 365 -10.51 -13.82 -12.35
N GLY A 366 -10.41 -13.57 -11.03
CA GLY A 366 -9.18 -13.61 -10.25
C GLY A 366 -8.62 -12.24 -9.91
N GLY A 367 -7.93 -12.16 -8.77
CA GLY A 367 -7.34 -10.92 -8.27
C GLY A 367 -8.32 -10.08 -7.43
N PHE A 368 -7.79 -8.99 -6.87
CA PHE A 368 -8.55 -8.02 -6.08
C PHE A 368 -8.51 -6.64 -6.75
N GLY A 369 -9.66 -5.97 -6.82
CA GLY A 369 -9.76 -4.55 -7.18
C GLY A 369 -9.57 -3.63 -5.97
N GLY A 370 -9.70 -2.31 -6.20
CA GLY A 370 -9.66 -1.30 -5.13
C GLY A 370 -10.91 -1.27 -4.25
N GLY A 371 -12.00 -1.89 -4.69
CA GLY A 371 -13.27 -1.95 -3.99
C GLY A 371 -14.29 -2.78 -4.76
N HIS A 372 -15.51 -2.82 -4.26
CA HIS A 372 -16.58 -3.56 -4.92
C HIS A 372 -16.84 -3.01 -6.34
N GLY A 373 -16.91 -3.92 -7.32
CA GLY A 373 -17.15 -3.58 -8.72
C GLY A 373 -15.95 -2.99 -9.46
N GLN A 374 -14.80 -2.81 -8.80
CA GLN A 374 -13.58 -2.36 -9.45
C GLN A 374 -12.79 -3.54 -10.03
N THR A 375 -12.19 -3.32 -11.20
CA THR A 375 -11.40 -4.34 -11.89
C THR A 375 -10.18 -4.77 -11.09
N SER A 376 -9.78 -6.03 -11.25
CA SER A 376 -8.59 -6.56 -10.59
C SER A 376 -7.34 -5.82 -11.03
N HIS A 377 -6.51 -5.48 -10.05
CA HIS A 377 -5.26 -4.77 -10.27
C HIS A 377 -4.17 -5.41 -9.40
N ILE A 378 -2.96 -5.56 -9.95
CA ILE A 378 -1.86 -6.27 -9.27
C ILE A 378 -1.51 -5.58 -7.95
N ALA A 379 -1.44 -4.25 -7.92
CA ALA A 379 -1.11 -3.50 -6.70
C ALA A 379 -2.11 -3.71 -5.54
N THR A 380 -3.42 -3.67 -5.84
CA THR A 380 -4.46 -3.90 -4.83
C THR A 380 -4.53 -5.37 -4.43
N SER A 381 -4.25 -6.28 -5.37
CA SER A 381 -4.09 -7.72 -5.08
C SER A 381 -2.93 -7.98 -4.13
N TYR A 382 -1.79 -7.31 -4.35
CA TYR A 382 -0.63 -7.37 -3.46
C TYR A 382 -0.99 -6.87 -2.06
N ALA A 383 -1.60 -5.68 -1.95
CA ALA A 383 -1.98 -5.13 -0.65
C ALA A 383 -3.02 -5.99 0.09
N ALA A 384 -4.00 -6.55 -0.64
CA ALA A 384 -5.01 -7.45 -0.08
C ALA A 384 -4.38 -8.75 0.43
N VAL A 385 -3.53 -9.41 -0.38
CA VAL A 385 -2.83 -10.64 0.01
C VAL A 385 -1.95 -10.38 1.23
N LEU A 386 -1.11 -9.34 1.22
CA LEU A 386 -0.25 -9.02 2.37
C LEU A 386 -1.05 -8.74 3.65
N SER A 387 -2.19 -8.05 3.54
CA SER A 387 -3.08 -7.79 4.67
C SER A 387 -3.67 -9.08 5.25
N LEU A 388 -4.13 -10.01 4.39
CA LEU A 388 -4.69 -11.30 4.79
C LEU A 388 -3.63 -12.19 5.46
N LEU A 389 -2.41 -12.23 4.92
CA LEU A 389 -1.28 -12.95 5.52
C LEU A 389 -0.87 -12.37 6.88
N THR A 390 -0.93 -11.04 7.01
CA THR A 390 -0.58 -10.30 8.23
C THR A 390 -1.56 -10.61 9.37
N VAL A 391 -2.87 -10.61 9.13
CA VAL A 391 -3.87 -11.01 10.15
C VAL A 391 -3.92 -12.53 10.37
N GLY A 392 -3.49 -13.31 9.37
CA GLY A 392 -3.39 -14.76 9.41
C GLY A 392 -4.73 -15.47 9.67
N GLY A 393 -4.66 -16.77 10.00
CA GLY A 393 -5.82 -17.63 10.28
C GLY A 393 -6.39 -18.28 9.02
N ALA A 394 -6.84 -19.54 9.15
CA ALA A 394 -7.30 -20.35 8.02
C ALA A 394 -8.38 -19.63 7.19
N GLU A 395 -9.37 -19.01 7.82
CA GLU A 395 -10.43 -18.24 7.15
C GLU A 395 -9.87 -17.16 6.19
N ALA A 396 -8.86 -16.40 6.62
CA ALA A 396 -8.27 -15.34 5.81
C ALA A 396 -7.44 -15.89 4.65
N LEU A 397 -6.79 -17.04 4.85
CA LEU A 397 -5.97 -17.69 3.82
C LEU A 397 -6.84 -18.48 2.82
N ASP A 398 -7.91 -19.10 3.29
CA ASP A 398 -8.87 -19.89 2.50
C ASP A 398 -9.73 -19.02 1.59
N MET A 399 -9.99 -17.76 1.96
CA MET A 399 -10.78 -16.86 1.12
C MET A 399 -10.09 -16.46 -0.19
N ILE A 400 -8.77 -16.65 -0.30
CA ILE A 400 -7.99 -16.27 -1.49
C ILE A 400 -8.20 -17.32 -2.57
N ASP A 401 -8.82 -16.94 -3.69
CA ASP A 401 -8.94 -17.79 -4.87
C ASP A 401 -7.59 -17.86 -5.59
N ARG A 402 -6.77 -18.85 -5.20
CA ARG A 402 -5.44 -19.09 -5.77
C ARG A 402 -5.47 -19.40 -7.26
N LYS A 403 -6.48 -20.16 -7.72
CA LYS A 403 -6.61 -20.53 -9.13
C LYS A 403 -6.99 -19.31 -9.97
N GLY A 404 -7.98 -18.55 -9.53
CA GLY A 404 -8.33 -17.27 -10.14
C GLY A 404 -7.14 -16.31 -10.18
N MET A 405 -6.44 -16.16 -9.06
CA MET A 405 -5.23 -15.33 -8.96
C MET A 405 -4.14 -15.75 -9.97
N TRP A 406 -3.88 -17.05 -10.11
CA TRP A 406 -2.91 -17.59 -11.07
C TRP A 406 -3.29 -17.25 -12.52
N HIS A 407 -4.56 -17.42 -12.91
CA HIS A 407 -5.06 -17.01 -14.22
C HIS A 407 -4.95 -15.50 -14.43
N PHE A 408 -5.34 -14.69 -13.44
CA PHE A 408 -5.24 -13.23 -13.50
C PHE A 408 -3.79 -12.77 -13.74
N LEU A 409 -2.84 -13.24 -12.93
CA LEU A 409 -1.42 -12.91 -13.10
C LEU A 409 -0.88 -13.40 -14.44
N GLY A 410 -1.34 -14.56 -14.92
CA GLY A 410 -1.01 -15.07 -16.25
C GLY A 410 -1.45 -14.16 -17.38
N ARG A 411 -2.64 -13.56 -17.28
CA ARG A 411 -3.12 -12.55 -18.25
C ARG A 411 -2.29 -11.26 -18.21
N MET A 412 -1.73 -10.92 -17.05
CA MET A 412 -0.92 -9.73 -16.88
C MET A 412 0.52 -9.89 -17.39
N LYS A 413 1.03 -11.13 -17.46
CA LYS A 413 2.37 -11.41 -17.96
C LYS A 413 2.50 -10.97 -19.42
N GLN A 414 3.60 -10.29 -19.73
CA GLN A 414 3.92 -9.78 -21.07
C GLN A 414 5.05 -10.61 -21.71
N LYS A 415 5.03 -10.70 -23.05
CA LYS A 415 6.06 -11.42 -23.84
C LYS A 415 7.47 -10.86 -23.63
N ASN A 416 7.57 -9.55 -23.39
CA ASN A 416 8.85 -8.88 -23.14
C ASN A 416 9.43 -9.18 -21.75
N GLY A 417 8.71 -9.88 -20.88
CA GLY A 417 9.12 -10.24 -19.52
C GLY A 417 8.42 -9.47 -18.41
N GLY A 418 7.90 -8.27 -18.68
CA GLY A 418 7.19 -7.45 -17.70
C GLY A 418 5.79 -7.96 -17.35
N PHE A 419 5.12 -7.22 -16.48
CA PHE A 419 3.72 -7.45 -16.11
C PHE A 419 2.94 -6.16 -16.25
N SER A 420 1.76 -6.21 -16.87
CA SER A 420 0.82 -5.10 -16.83
C SER A 420 0.12 -5.03 -15.47
N MET A 421 -0.18 -3.84 -14.97
CA MET A 421 -0.78 -3.67 -13.65
C MET A 421 -2.25 -4.12 -13.58
N ALA A 422 -2.97 -4.01 -14.69
CA ALA A 422 -4.35 -4.45 -14.89
C ALA A 422 -4.57 -4.75 -16.38
N PRO A 423 -5.71 -5.35 -16.79
CA PRO A 423 -6.04 -5.50 -18.21
C PRO A 423 -6.00 -4.13 -18.92
N GLY A 424 -5.11 -4.00 -19.91
CA GLY A 424 -4.88 -2.74 -20.62
C GLY A 424 -4.13 -1.65 -19.83
N GLY A 425 -3.66 -1.96 -18.63
CA GLY A 425 -2.88 -1.05 -17.78
C GLY A 425 -1.42 -0.91 -18.20
N GLU A 426 -0.70 -0.05 -17.50
CA GLU A 426 0.72 0.20 -17.69
C GLU A 426 1.58 -1.03 -17.35
N ILE A 427 2.75 -1.11 -17.97
CA ILE A 427 3.75 -2.18 -17.74
C ILE A 427 4.96 -1.54 -17.09
N ASP A 428 5.14 -1.80 -15.80
CA ASP A 428 6.28 -1.31 -15.04
C ASP A 428 6.68 -2.29 -13.93
N ILE A 429 7.76 -1.94 -13.24
CA ILE A 429 8.46 -2.86 -12.34
C ILE A 429 7.66 -3.14 -11.06
N ARG A 430 6.66 -2.31 -10.75
CA ARG A 430 5.72 -2.56 -9.65
C ARG A 430 4.90 -3.81 -9.97
N GLY A 431 4.46 -3.96 -11.21
CA GLY A 431 3.73 -5.14 -11.68
C GLY A 431 4.55 -6.42 -11.52
N ALA A 432 5.84 -6.36 -11.89
CA ALA A 432 6.77 -7.47 -11.72
C ALA A 432 6.96 -7.85 -10.24
N TYR A 433 7.30 -6.88 -9.39
CA TYR A 433 7.51 -7.12 -7.96
C TYR A 433 6.25 -7.63 -7.25
N CYS A 434 5.12 -6.95 -7.45
CA CYS A 434 3.86 -7.31 -6.82
C CYS A 434 3.37 -8.68 -7.29
N GLY A 435 3.43 -8.94 -8.61
CA GLY A 435 3.03 -10.23 -9.19
C GLY A 435 3.88 -11.39 -8.66
N MET A 436 5.21 -11.25 -8.68
CA MET A 436 6.11 -12.28 -8.16
C MET A 436 5.99 -12.47 -6.65
N THR A 437 5.67 -11.42 -5.89
CA THR A 437 5.37 -11.54 -4.46
C THR A 437 4.15 -12.41 -4.21
N ILE A 438 3.06 -12.18 -4.96
CA ILE A 438 1.83 -12.96 -4.83
C ILE A 438 2.08 -14.42 -5.23
N ILE A 439 2.80 -14.65 -6.35
CA ILE A 439 3.14 -16.01 -6.82
C ILE A 439 3.91 -16.78 -5.76
N SER A 440 4.93 -16.16 -5.16
CA SER A 440 5.79 -16.78 -4.14
C SER A 440 5.01 -17.05 -2.84
N LEU A 441 4.31 -16.05 -2.29
CA LEU A 441 3.63 -16.18 -0.99
C LEU A 441 2.41 -17.11 -1.04
N LEU A 442 1.71 -17.22 -2.18
CA LEU A 442 0.56 -18.11 -2.34
C LEU A 442 0.94 -19.48 -2.91
N ASN A 443 2.24 -19.75 -3.10
CA ASN A 443 2.77 -20.95 -3.72
C ASN A 443 2.00 -21.31 -5.01
N LEU A 444 1.94 -20.36 -5.95
CA LEU A 444 1.28 -20.57 -7.25
C LEU A 444 2.22 -21.28 -8.23
N PRO A 445 1.70 -22.05 -9.20
CA PRO A 445 2.51 -22.67 -10.24
C PRO A 445 3.31 -21.63 -11.04
N MET A 446 4.58 -21.92 -11.28
CA MET A 446 5.46 -21.05 -12.06
C MET A 446 5.15 -21.06 -13.55
N ASP A 447 4.58 -22.15 -14.06
CA ASP A 447 4.14 -22.26 -15.44
C ASP A 447 3.02 -21.27 -15.72
N LEU A 448 3.02 -20.69 -16.92
CA LEU A 448 1.93 -19.80 -17.31
C LEU A 448 0.64 -20.57 -17.54
N PRO A 449 -0.51 -19.98 -17.14
CA PRO A 449 -1.82 -20.49 -17.50
C PRO A 449 -1.99 -20.70 -19.01
N PRO A 450 -2.80 -21.68 -19.45
CA PRO A 450 -3.07 -21.90 -20.87
C PRO A 450 -3.67 -20.69 -21.60
N ASP A 451 -4.41 -19.85 -20.89
CA ASP A 451 -5.05 -18.62 -21.39
C ASP A 451 -4.13 -17.39 -21.30
N SER A 452 -2.87 -17.53 -20.85
CA SER A 452 -1.93 -16.43 -20.82
C SER A 452 -1.56 -15.99 -22.25
N PRO A 453 -1.70 -14.70 -22.60
CA PRO A 453 -1.31 -14.19 -23.91
C PRO A 453 0.21 -14.22 -24.14
N ALA A 454 1.00 -14.41 -23.08
CA ALA A 454 2.45 -14.56 -23.14
C ALA A 454 2.90 -16.02 -23.41
N LYS A 455 1.98 -16.99 -23.32
CA LYS A 455 2.27 -18.41 -23.64
C LYS A 455 2.21 -18.60 -25.15
N THR A 456 3.36 -18.84 -25.78
CA THR A 456 3.48 -18.98 -27.24
C THR A 456 3.84 -20.39 -27.67
N ASN A 457 4.84 -20.99 -27.03
CA ASN A 457 5.38 -22.30 -27.39
C ASN A 457 5.01 -23.39 -26.37
N GLY A 458 4.49 -23.01 -25.19
CA GLY A 458 3.99 -23.94 -24.18
C GLY A 458 4.88 -24.04 -22.94
N ASP A 459 6.16 -23.71 -23.07
CA ASP A 459 7.19 -23.81 -22.01
C ASP A 459 7.41 -22.50 -21.25
N GLU A 460 6.64 -21.45 -21.55
CA GLU A 460 6.79 -20.16 -20.88
C GLU A 460 6.29 -20.18 -19.43
N THR A 461 7.07 -19.55 -18.55
CA THR A 461 6.81 -19.40 -17.12
C THR A 461 6.68 -17.92 -16.76
N PHE A 462 6.27 -17.63 -15.52
CA PHE A 462 6.30 -16.26 -14.99
C PHE A 462 7.71 -15.64 -14.98
N LEU A 463 8.77 -16.46 -15.04
CA LEU A 463 10.17 -16.01 -15.09
C LEU A 463 10.68 -15.71 -16.50
N THR A 464 10.02 -16.22 -17.54
CA THR A 464 10.46 -16.03 -18.93
C THR A 464 10.64 -14.55 -19.23
N ASN A 465 11.84 -14.19 -19.71
CA ASN A 465 12.32 -12.83 -20.02
C ASN A 465 12.32 -11.81 -18.85
N LEU A 466 11.97 -12.20 -17.63
CA LEU A 466 11.78 -11.26 -16.52
C LEU A 466 13.08 -10.57 -16.09
N LYS A 467 14.18 -11.32 -15.87
CA LYS A 467 15.49 -10.75 -15.52
C LYS A 467 15.99 -9.80 -16.61
N THR A 468 15.85 -10.18 -17.88
CA THR A 468 16.22 -9.33 -19.03
C THR A 468 15.41 -8.03 -19.07
N TRP A 469 14.11 -8.11 -18.78
CA TRP A 469 13.25 -6.93 -18.72
C TRP A 469 13.64 -5.97 -17.57
N ILE A 470 13.93 -6.52 -16.39
CA ILE A 470 14.43 -5.76 -15.23
C ILE A 470 15.78 -5.10 -15.55
N SER A 471 16.71 -5.83 -16.16
CA SER A 471 18.03 -5.31 -16.55
C SER A 471 17.91 -4.06 -17.44
N ARG A 472 16.97 -4.08 -18.40
CA ARG A 472 16.70 -2.93 -19.30
C ARG A 472 16.10 -1.71 -18.59
N CYS A 473 15.65 -1.84 -17.35
CA CYS A 473 15.15 -0.73 -16.54
C CYS A 473 16.28 -0.01 -15.79
N GLN A 474 17.50 -0.57 -15.73
CA GLN A 474 18.65 0.15 -15.19
C GLN A 474 19.03 1.32 -16.11
N THR A 475 19.31 2.47 -15.50
CA THR A 475 19.60 3.72 -16.19
C THR A 475 21.10 4.00 -16.22
N TYR A 476 21.50 5.03 -16.97
CA TYR A 476 22.88 5.49 -16.99
C TYR A 476 23.36 6.05 -15.64
N GLU A 477 22.44 6.46 -14.75
CA GLU A 477 22.77 6.94 -13.40
C GLU A 477 23.20 5.79 -12.48
N GLY A 478 22.92 4.53 -12.85
CA GLY A 478 23.11 3.34 -12.03
C GLY A 478 21.83 2.88 -11.31
N GLY A 479 20.92 3.82 -11.02
CA GLY A 479 19.59 3.52 -10.48
C GLY A 479 18.64 2.91 -11.52
N ILE A 480 17.42 2.58 -11.09
CA ILE A 480 16.45 1.79 -11.87
C ILE A 480 15.17 2.59 -12.08
N GLY A 481 14.71 2.67 -13.33
CA GLY A 481 13.44 3.30 -13.69
C GLY A 481 12.26 2.33 -13.65
N GLY A 482 11.04 2.87 -13.72
CA GLY A 482 9.81 2.05 -13.66
C GLY A 482 9.64 1.16 -14.88
N SER A 483 10.05 1.67 -16.04
CA SER A 483 10.15 0.93 -17.30
C SER A 483 11.41 1.35 -18.05
N PRO A 484 11.85 0.62 -19.09
CA PRO A 484 13.04 0.98 -19.85
C PRO A 484 12.98 2.44 -20.33
N SER A 485 14.08 3.17 -20.21
CA SER A 485 14.23 4.61 -20.51
C SER A 485 13.57 5.61 -19.57
N ASN A 486 12.89 5.18 -18.50
CA ASN A 486 12.47 6.10 -17.44
C ASN A 486 13.65 6.52 -16.54
N GLU A 487 13.49 7.67 -15.87
CA GLU A 487 14.42 8.19 -14.86
C GLU A 487 14.58 7.21 -13.69
N ALA A 488 15.77 7.17 -13.09
CA ALA A 488 16.04 6.35 -11.92
C ALA A 488 15.18 6.78 -10.72
N HIS A 489 14.64 5.81 -9.99
CA HIS A 489 13.78 6.10 -8.85
C HIS A 489 13.85 5.03 -7.75
N GLY A 490 13.91 5.46 -6.49
CA GLY A 490 14.19 4.58 -5.34
C GLY A 490 13.11 3.51 -5.15
N ALA A 491 11.84 3.88 -5.33
CA ALA A 491 10.73 2.92 -5.28
C ALA A 491 10.84 1.82 -6.34
N TYR A 492 11.27 2.16 -7.56
CA TYR A 492 11.46 1.19 -8.64
C TYR A 492 12.73 0.36 -8.45
N ALA A 493 13.79 0.94 -7.89
CA ALA A 493 14.98 0.22 -7.47
C ALA A 493 14.66 -0.86 -6.44
N PHE A 494 13.88 -0.54 -5.41
CA PHE A 494 13.42 -1.54 -4.44
C PHE A 494 12.62 -2.65 -5.11
N CYS A 495 11.62 -2.31 -5.92
CA CYS A 495 10.80 -3.29 -6.62
C CYS A 495 11.67 -4.25 -7.46
N ALA A 496 12.65 -3.71 -8.19
CA ALA A 496 13.57 -4.50 -9.01
C ALA A 496 14.42 -5.46 -8.16
N LEU A 497 15.06 -4.95 -7.12
CA LEU A 497 15.95 -5.73 -6.25
C LEU A 497 15.18 -6.79 -5.46
N ALA A 498 14.01 -6.44 -4.94
CA ALA A 498 13.15 -7.36 -4.22
C ALA A 498 12.62 -8.45 -5.17
N CYS A 499 12.20 -8.09 -6.39
CA CYS A 499 11.80 -9.06 -7.40
C CYS A 499 12.95 -10.02 -7.77
N LEU A 500 14.17 -9.52 -7.97
CA LEU A 500 15.35 -10.37 -8.23
C LEU A 500 15.65 -11.30 -7.05
N SER A 501 15.42 -10.84 -5.81
CA SER A 501 15.59 -11.62 -4.59
C SER A 501 14.48 -12.67 -4.36
N ILE A 502 13.35 -12.56 -5.08
CA ILE A 502 12.31 -13.60 -5.15
C ILE A 502 12.71 -14.69 -6.14
N ILE A 503 13.28 -14.29 -7.28
CA ILE A 503 13.66 -15.20 -8.38
C ILE A 503 14.77 -16.16 -7.94
N GLU A 504 15.81 -15.62 -7.31
CA GLU A 504 17.07 -16.32 -7.02
C GLU A 504 17.78 -15.65 -5.83
N PRO A 505 18.74 -16.33 -5.19
CA PRO A 505 19.58 -15.73 -4.15
C PRO A 505 20.15 -14.36 -4.57
N PRO A 506 20.10 -13.32 -3.71
CA PRO A 506 20.55 -11.96 -4.05
C PRO A 506 21.99 -11.90 -4.61
N SER A 507 22.89 -12.73 -4.07
CA SER A 507 24.30 -12.84 -4.50
C SER A 507 24.47 -13.40 -5.92
N LYS A 508 23.42 -14.02 -6.48
CA LYS A 508 23.40 -14.52 -7.86
C LYS A 508 22.57 -13.60 -8.75
N SER A 509 21.34 -13.28 -8.33
CA SER A 509 20.36 -12.60 -9.19
C SER A 509 20.69 -11.14 -9.46
N ILE A 510 21.19 -10.40 -8.47
CA ILE A 510 21.49 -8.97 -8.62
C ILE A 510 22.75 -8.76 -9.48
N PRO A 511 23.92 -9.35 -9.18
CA PRO A 511 25.13 -9.12 -9.99
C PRO A 511 25.04 -9.67 -11.41
N SER A 512 24.23 -10.72 -11.65
CA SER A 512 24.01 -11.26 -13.00
C SER A 512 23.05 -10.43 -13.87
N THR A 513 22.28 -9.53 -13.27
CA THR A 513 21.23 -8.77 -13.97
C THR A 513 21.55 -7.28 -14.08
N LEU A 514 22.23 -6.72 -13.09
CA LEU A 514 22.45 -5.29 -12.92
C LEU A 514 23.94 -4.97 -12.74
N ASP A 515 24.36 -3.81 -13.25
CA ASP A 515 25.62 -3.22 -12.84
C ASP A 515 25.50 -2.76 -11.38
N THR A 516 26.07 -3.59 -10.49
CA THR A 516 25.93 -3.41 -9.05
C THR A 516 26.76 -2.23 -8.54
N GLN A 517 27.87 -1.88 -9.20
CA GLN A 517 28.75 -0.81 -8.76
C GLN A 517 28.09 0.56 -8.96
N SER A 518 27.54 0.82 -10.15
CA SER A 518 26.81 2.05 -10.43
C SER A 518 25.52 2.15 -9.59
N LEU A 519 24.84 1.03 -9.36
CA LEU A 519 23.68 0.98 -8.47
C LEU A 519 24.01 1.39 -7.03
N ILE A 520 25.11 0.88 -6.46
CA ILE A 520 25.56 1.24 -5.11
C ILE A 520 25.87 2.74 -5.04
N SER A 521 26.59 3.26 -6.05
CA SER A 521 26.92 4.68 -6.12
C SER A 521 25.66 5.54 -6.12
N TRP A 522 24.67 5.18 -6.93
CA TRP A 522 23.41 5.91 -7.03
C TRP A 522 22.57 5.81 -5.75
N LEU A 523 22.40 4.62 -5.18
CA LEU A 523 21.67 4.44 -3.91
C LEU A 523 22.32 5.23 -2.77
N SER A 524 23.65 5.28 -2.72
CA SER A 524 24.40 6.06 -1.73
C SER A 524 24.16 7.57 -1.90
N SER A 525 24.10 8.07 -3.14
CA SER A 525 23.89 9.51 -3.38
C SER A 525 22.47 9.99 -3.03
N GLN A 526 21.54 9.07 -2.80
CA GLN A 526 20.18 9.44 -2.40
C GLN A 526 20.08 9.90 -0.94
N GLN A 527 21.08 9.67 -0.09
CA GLN A 527 21.07 10.15 1.29
C GLN A 527 21.66 11.55 1.39
N HIS A 528 20.88 12.50 1.91
CA HIS A 528 21.30 13.90 1.98
C HIS A 528 21.84 14.25 3.38
N ALA A 529 22.49 15.40 3.48
CA ALA A 529 22.82 16.05 4.75
C ALA A 529 22.55 17.56 4.62
N PRO A 530 22.02 18.23 5.66
CA PRO A 530 21.85 17.76 7.04
C PRO A 530 20.61 16.88 7.28
N GLU A 531 19.63 16.85 6.36
CA GLU A 531 18.34 16.20 6.61
C GLU A 531 18.48 14.71 6.93
N SER A 532 19.46 14.02 6.35
CA SER A 532 19.80 12.61 6.63
C SER A 532 18.77 11.57 6.18
N GLY A 533 17.61 12.02 5.71
CA GLY A 533 16.65 11.22 4.96
C GLY A 533 17.13 10.88 3.55
N PHE A 534 16.32 10.09 2.84
CA PHE A 534 16.56 9.74 1.45
C PHE A 534 15.67 10.53 0.49
N ALA A 535 16.23 10.95 -0.63
CA ALA A 535 15.49 11.40 -1.79
C ALA A 535 15.15 10.23 -2.72
N GLY A 536 14.05 10.34 -3.46
CA GLY A 536 13.62 9.29 -4.39
C GLY A 536 14.44 9.22 -5.68
N ARG A 537 15.02 10.33 -6.10
CA ARG A 537 15.75 10.49 -7.36
C ARG A 537 16.65 11.73 -7.31
N THR A 538 17.59 11.83 -8.24
CA THR A 538 18.62 12.88 -8.29
C THR A 538 18.00 14.29 -8.31
N ASN A 539 18.56 15.23 -7.52
CA ASN A 539 18.10 16.62 -7.40
C ASN A 539 16.62 16.80 -6.97
N LYS A 540 16.07 15.83 -6.22
CA LYS A 540 14.78 15.99 -5.53
C LYS A 540 14.97 15.97 -4.02
N LEU A 541 13.91 16.36 -3.32
CA LEU A 541 13.91 16.51 -1.88
C LEU A 541 13.87 15.16 -1.18
N VAL A 542 14.33 15.15 0.07
CA VAL A 542 14.10 14.04 0.99
C VAL A 542 12.60 13.81 1.23
N ASP A 543 12.23 12.55 1.44
CA ASP A 543 10.87 12.13 1.77
C ASP A 543 10.92 10.87 2.64
N GLY A 544 10.15 10.88 3.72
CA GLY A 544 10.05 9.84 4.72
C GLY A 544 9.73 8.46 4.15
N CYS A 545 8.98 8.34 3.05
CA CYS A 545 8.69 7.03 2.46
C CYS A 545 9.93 6.35 1.84
N TYR A 546 10.93 7.14 1.40
CA TYR A 546 12.20 6.58 0.91
C TYR A 546 13.06 5.99 2.02
N SER A 547 12.71 6.19 3.30
CA SER A 547 13.23 5.40 4.40
C SER A 547 13.06 3.90 4.14
N HIS A 548 11.94 3.48 3.55
CA HIS A 548 11.75 2.11 3.10
C HIS A 548 12.26 1.90 1.68
N TRP A 549 11.84 2.72 0.71
CA TRP A 549 12.13 2.43 -0.68
C TRP A 549 13.62 2.49 -1.03
N VAL A 550 14.39 3.41 -0.44
CA VAL A 550 15.85 3.46 -0.60
C VAL A 550 16.52 2.70 0.54
N GLY A 551 16.13 2.97 1.80
CA GLY A 551 16.73 2.32 2.97
C GLY A 551 16.60 0.78 2.97
N GLY A 552 15.48 0.26 2.48
CA GLY A 552 15.23 -1.18 2.32
C GLY A 552 16.05 -1.85 1.22
N CYS A 553 16.56 -1.09 0.23
CA CYS A 553 17.44 -1.65 -0.80
C CYS A 553 18.76 -2.15 -0.20
N TRP A 554 19.25 -1.52 0.86
CA TRP A 554 20.55 -1.83 1.45
C TRP A 554 20.63 -3.25 2.02
N ALA A 555 19.53 -3.80 2.53
CA ALA A 555 19.49 -5.21 2.95
C ALA A 555 19.74 -6.16 1.76
N LEU A 556 19.10 -5.87 0.62
CA LEU A 556 19.20 -6.66 -0.61
C LEU A 556 20.58 -6.55 -1.26
N VAL A 557 21.12 -5.32 -1.32
CA VAL A 557 22.48 -5.05 -1.83
C VAL A 557 23.55 -5.67 -0.93
N SER A 558 23.43 -5.54 0.40
CA SER A 558 24.40 -6.15 1.33
C SER A 558 24.42 -7.68 1.20
N ALA A 559 23.26 -8.31 1.02
CA ALA A 559 23.16 -9.75 0.75
C ALA A 559 23.76 -10.13 -0.61
N ALA A 560 23.69 -9.24 -1.61
CA ALA A 560 24.30 -9.46 -2.91
C ALA A 560 25.84 -9.41 -2.88
N LEU A 561 26.39 -8.56 -2.00
CA LEU A 561 27.84 -8.38 -1.84
C LEU A 561 28.49 -9.37 -0.86
N SER A 562 27.69 -10.02 -0.01
CA SER A 562 28.21 -10.94 0.98
C SER A 562 28.82 -12.18 0.29
N PRO A 563 30.08 -12.54 0.60
CA PRO A 563 30.66 -13.79 0.11
C PRO A 563 29.84 -14.98 0.62
N THR A 564 29.86 -16.07 -0.14
CA THR A 564 29.08 -17.30 0.11
C THR A 564 29.09 -17.76 1.59
N PRO A 565 27.99 -18.36 2.08
CA PRO A 565 27.63 -18.43 3.49
C PRO A 565 28.34 -19.57 4.25
N THR A 566 29.67 -19.64 4.22
CA THR A 566 30.40 -20.74 4.90
C THR A 566 30.77 -20.46 6.35
N ALA A 567 30.54 -19.25 6.89
CA ALA A 567 30.62 -19.03 8.33
C ALA A 567 29.80 -17.81 8.75
N SER A 568 29.08 -17.93 9.86
CA SER A 568 28.63 -16.74 10.60
C SER A 568 29.89 -15.99 11.03
N PRO A 569 29.98 -14.65 10.85
CA PRO A 569 31.10 -13.91 11.41
C PRO A 569 31.08 -14.12 12.91
N SER A 570 32.10 -14.82 13.41
CA SER A 570 32.26 -15.16 14.83
C SER A 570 32.67 -13.96 15.68
N SER A 571 32.91 -12.80 15.03
CA SER A 571 33.28 -11.55 15.69
C SER A 571 32.64 -10.33 15.01
N PRO A 572 32.17 -9.32 15.77
CA PRO A 572 31.71 -8.03 15.27
C PRO A 572 32.71 -7.31 14.34
N SER A 573 34.01 -7.59 14.49
CA SER A 573 35.10 -6.98 13.72
C SER A 573 35.22 -7.46 12.27
N GLN A 574 34.42 -8.43 11.83
CA GLN A 574 34.37 -8.94 10.45
C GLN A 574 33.13 -8.46 9.67
N ARG A 575 32.29 -7.59 10.25
CA ARG A 575 31.13 -7.06 9.54
C ARG A 575 31.60 -6.09 8.43
N PRO A 576 31.08 -6.20 7.20
CA PRO A 576 31.25 -5.16 6.20
C PRO A 576 30.78 -3.82 6.78
N ALA A 577 31.52 -2.74 6.49
CA ALA A 577 31.10 -1.40 6.85
C ALA A 577 29.72 -1.10 6.23
N ASP A 578 28.86 -0.37 6.95
CA ASP A 578 27.58 0.05 6.38
C ASP A 578 27.82 0.99 5.20
N LEU A 579 27.09 0.75 4.12
CA LEU A 579 27.14 1.56 2.90
C LEU A 579 26.24 2.82 2.98
N TRP A 580 25.63 3.08 4.14
CA TRP A 580 24.68 4.15 4.36
C TRP A 580 24.60 4.56 5.84
N SER A 581 24.15 5.78 6.11
CA SER A 581 24.05 6.32 7.47
C SER A 581 22.73 5.91 8.13
N ARG A 582 22.75 4.78 8.85
CA ARG A 582 21.60 4.32 9.66
C ARG A 582 21.23 5.31 10.76
N SER A 583 22.24 5.87 11.43
CA SER A 583 22.06 6.84 12.50
C SER A 583 21.44 8.15 11.98
N GLY A 584 21.90 8.62 10.81
CA GLY A 584 21.30 9.76 10.12
C GLY A 584 19.84 9.51 9.76
N LEU A 585 19.51 8.34 9.19
CA LEU A 585 18.12 8.02 8.87
C LEU A 585 17.24 7.99 10.12
N ALA A 586 17.70 7.34 11.20
CA ALA A 586 16.95 7.28 12.45
C ALA A 586 16.68 8.68 13.01
N ARG A 587 17.67 9.58 12.98
CA ARG A 587 17.51 10.99 13.36
C ARG A 587 16.47 11.69 12.49
N TYR A 588 16.51 11.54 11.16
CA TYR A 588 15.51 12.13 10.26
C TYR A 588 14.08 11.66 10.59
N ILE A 589 13.90 10.35 10.77
CA ILE A 589 12.60 9.76 11.07
C ILE A 589 12.03 10.29 12.38
N LEU A 590 12.84 10.23 13.44
CA LEU A 590 12.42 10.59 14.79
C LEU A 590 12.24 12.10 14.95
N CYS A 591 13.10 12.93 14.38
CA CYS A 591 13.00 14.39 14.49
C CYS A 591 12.01 15.02 13.49
N CYS A 592 12.08 14.62 12.22
CA CYS A 592 11.43 15.35 11.13
C CYS A 592 10.11 14.73 10.67
N CYS A 593 9.99 13.39 10.70
CA CYS A 593 8.83 12.69 10.14
C CYS A 593 7.68 12.49 11.15
N GLN A 594 7.89 12.67 12.45
CA GLN A 594 6.82 12.47 13.43
C GLN A 594 5.82 13.64 13.44
N ASN A 595 4.52 13.33 13.37
CA ASN A 595 3.49 14.29 13.76
C ASN A 595 3.17 14.14 15.25
N LEU A 596 3.89 14.90 16.07
CA LEU A 596 3.75 14.86 17.53
C LEU A 596 2.41 15.40 18.04
N ARG A 597 1.61 16.09 17.21
CA ARG A 597 0.31 16.63 17.62
C ARG A 597 -0.79 15.57 17.58
N THR A 598 -0.92 14.87 16.46
CA THR A 598 -2.06 13.95 16.23
C THR A 598 -1.65 12.50 16.02
N GLY A 599 -0.35 12.18 15.97
CA GLY A 599 0.14 10.89 15.54
C GLY A 599 0.19 10.76 14.01
N GLY A 600 0.65 9.59 13.56
CA GLY A 600 1.08 9.34 12.18
C GLY A 600 2.47 9.91 11.86
N LEU A 601 3.06 9.45 10.76
CA LEU A 601 4.30 9.98 10.19
C LEU A 601 4.03 10.53 8.78
N ARG A 602 4.93 11.39 8.31
CA ARG A 602 4.77 12.21 7.11
C ARG A 602 5.97 12.11 6.17
N ASP A 603 5.79 12.63 4.96
CA ASP A 603 6.83 12.88 3.96
C ASP A 603 8.01 13.68 4.56
N LYS A 604 7.78 14.95 4.86
CA LYS A 604 8.77 15.89 5.38
C LYS A 604 8.07 16.88 6.33
N PRO A 605 8.78 17.78 7.02
CA PRO A 605 8.16 18.90 7.71
C PRO A 605 7.16 19.66 6.81
N SER A 606 6.26 20.44 7.40
CA SER A 606 5.11 21.08 6.71
C SER A 606 4.06 20.18 6.04
N LYS A 607 4.32 18.88 5.80
CA LYS A 607 3.33 17.94 5.25
C LYS A 607 2.46 17.29 6.33
N PHE A 608 1.23 16.91 5.95
CA PHE A 608 0.33 16.14 6.80
C PHE A 608 0.80 14.68 6.90
N ALA A 609 0.47 14.05 8.03
CA ALA A 609 0.68 12.61 8.18
C ALA A 609 -0.41 11.83 7.42
N ASP A 610 -0.02 10.70 6.84
CA ASP A 610 -0.92 9.75 6.20
C ASP A 610 -0.50 8.31 6.52
N SER A 611 -1.35 7.32 6.23
CA SER A 611 -1.03 5.92 6.52
C SER A 611 0.12 5.37 5.67
N TYR A 612 0.29 5.85 4.43
CA TYR A 612 1.36 5.42 3.52
C TYR A 612 2.74 5.78 4.11
N HIS A 613 2.96 7.05 4.43
CA HIS A 613 4.18 7.52 5.07
C HIS A 613 4.36 6.90 6.45
N THR A 614 3.29 6.78 7.24
CA THR A 614 3.35 6.08 8.54
C THR A 614 3.91 4.66 8.39
N CYS A 615 3.39 3.87 7.44
CA CYS A 615 3.86 2.52 7.20
C CYS A 615 5.32 2.48 6.75
N TYR A 616 5.67 3.23 5.70
CA TYR A 616 6.99 3.13 5.08
C TYR A 616 8.10 3.83 5.86
N VAL A 617 7.79 4.87 6.63
CA VAL A 617 8.74 5.46 7.58
C VAL A 617 9.05 4.46 8.69
N LEU A 618 8.05 3.79 9.27
CA LEU A 618 8.28 2.76 10.30
C LEU A 618 9.02 1.55 9.73
N ALA A 619 8.74 1.13 8.49
CA ALA A 619 9.46 0.05 7.83
C ALA A 619 10.94 0.43 7.58
N GLY A 620 11.21 1.69 7.24
CA GLY A 620 12.57 2.23 7.14
C GLY A 620 13.31 2.32 8.48
N LEU A 621 12.60 2.67 9.56
CA LEU A 621 13.15 2.63 10.91
C LEU A 621 13.51 1.19 11.32
N SER A 622 12.62 0.24 11.02
CA SER A 622 12.90 -1.20 11.14
C SER A 622 14.15 -1.59 10.35
N ALA A 623 14.29 -1.10 9.12
CA ALA A 623 15.47 -1.38 8.29
C ALA A 623 16.77 -0.85 8.93
N ALA A 624 16.75 0.34 9.52
CA ALA A 624 17.89 0.93 10.21
C ALA A 624 18.26 0.18 11.50
N GLN A 625 17.26 -0.27 12.26
CA GLN A 625 17.44 -0.94 13.56
C GLN A 625 17.85 -2.42 13.47
N ASN A 626 17.75 -3.03 12.29
CA ASN A 626 17.94 -4.47 12.11
C ASN A 626 19.01 -4.81 11.05
N ILE A 627 19.63 -5.97 11.24
CA ILE A 627 20.55 -6.61 10.30
C ILE A 627 19.81 -7.78 9.65
N PHE A 628 19.70 -7.73 8.32
CA PHE A 628 19.07 -8.79 7.54
C PHE A 628 20.16 -9.65 6.91
N THR A 629 20.06 -10.97 7.14
CA THR A 629 21.03 -11.94 6.59
C THR A 629 20.29 -12.93 5.72
N TYR A 630 20.81 -13.13 4.51
CA TYR A 630 20.34 -14.15 3.59
C TYR A 630 21.15 -15.44 3.76
N ARG A 631 20.47 -16.59 3.86
CA ARG A 631 21.09 -17.92 3.85
C ARG A 631 20.41 -18.80 2.81
N GLU A 632 21.19 -19.28 1.85
CA GLU A 632 20.72 -20.28 0.89
C GLU A 632 20.59 -21.63 1.61
N ALA A 633 19.37 -22.18 1.67
CA ALA A 633 19.15 -23.54 2.15
C ALA A 633 19.06 -24.51 0.97
N GLU A 634 19.44 -25.77 1.18
CA GLU A 634 19.46 -26.83 0.14
C GLU A 634 18.12 -27.04 -0.57
N ARG A 635 16.98 -26.69 0.06
CA ARG A 635 15.64 -26.79 -0.52
C ARG A 635 15.17 -25.55 -1.29
N MET A 636 15.94 -24.46 -1.28
CA MET A 636 15.58 -23.20 -1.96
C MET A 636 16.16 -23.21 -3.38
N GLY A 637 15.42 -23.76 -4.33
CA GLY A 637 15.79 -23.80 -5.75
C GLY A 637 15.17 -22.67 -6.57
N VAL A 638 15.74 -22.41 -7.76
CA VAL A 638 15.19 -21.47 -8.77
C VAL A 638 13.78 -21.89 -9.21
N ALA A 639 13.50 -23.19 -9.19
CA ALA A 639 12.20 -23.78 -9.48
C ALA A 639 11.22 -23.48 -8.34
N GLY A 640 10.55 -22.32 -8.39
CA GLY A 640 9.44 -21.98 -7.49
C GLY A 640 9.50 -20.62 -6.81
N ALA A 641 10.48 -19.75 -7.12
CA ALA A 641 10.58 -18.43 -6.48
C ALA A 641 10.65 -18.50 -4.94
N THR A 642 11.37 -19.51 -4.44
CA THR A 642 11.48 -19.82 -3.00
C THR A 642 12.69 -19.15 -2.34
N ALA A 643 13.55 -18.48 -3.11
CA ALA A 643 14.73 -17.79 -2.60
C ALA A 643 14.36 -16.76 -1.52
N ALA A 644 13.23 -16.06 -1.69
CA ALA A 644 12.78 -15.05 -0.73
C ALA A 644 12.45 -15.60 0.67
N PHE A 645 12.43 -16.91 0.92
CA PHE A 645 12.25 -17.48 2.26
C PHE A 645 13.58 -17.72 3.01
N GLY A 646 14.72 -17.36 2.42
CA GLY A 646 16.06 -17.55 3.02
C GLY A 646 16.51 -16.42 3.96
N TRP A 647 15.63 -15.49 4.32
CA TRP A 647 16.00 -14.33 5.11
C TRP A 647 15.85 -14.58 6.62
N SER A 648 16.77 -14.03 7.38
CA SER A 648 16.74 -13.96 8.83
C SER A 648 17.03 -12.53 9.27
N VAL A 649 16.59 -12.19 10.49
CA VAL A 649 16.78 -10.87 11.07
C VAL A 649 17.42 -10.98 12.44
N GLN A 650 18.34 -10.06 12.71
CA GLN A 650 18.94 -9.86 14.02
C GLN A 650 18.85 -8.38 14.37
N GLU A 651 18.48 -8.09 15.62
CA GLU A 651 18.50 -6.72 16.13
C GLU A 651 19.92 -6.17 16.19
N ARG A 652 20.08 -4.90 15.84
CA ARG A 652 21.34 -4.19 16.01
C ARG A 652 21.43 -3.59 17.43
N GLY A 653 22.65 -3.49 17.94
CA GLY A 653 22.95 -2.82 19.20
C GLY A 653 22.65 -1.32 19.15
N SER A 654 22.42 -0.72 20.31
CA SER A 654 22.13 0.72 20.48
C SER A 654 23.29 1.63 20.12
N ASP A 655 24.52 1.12 20.10
CA ASP A 655 25.72 1.94 19.90
C ASP A 655 25.86 2.43 18.44
N ASP A 656 25.18 1.77 17.50
CA ASP A 656 25.27 2.06 16.05
C ASP A 656 24.11 2.94 15.51
N VAL A 657 22.98 2.97 16.23
CA VAL A 657 21.75 3.68 15.83
C VAL A 657 21.17 4.34 17.07
N PRO A 658 20.92 5.67 17.08
CA PRO A 658 20.52 6.42 18.26
C PRO A 658 19.06 6.12 18.63
N CYS A 659 18.84 4.93 19.17
CA CYS A 659 17.57 4.30 19.42
C CYS A 659 17.63 3.62 20.79
N GLU A 660 16.75 4.03 21.69
CA GLU A 660 16.55 3.34 22.96
C GLU A 660 15.48 2.24 22.84
N TYR A 661 15.28 1.47 23.91
CA TYR A 661 14.30 0.37 23.91
C TYR A 661 12.90 0.81 23.47
N MET A 662 12.45 2.00 23.87
CA MET A 662 11.11 2.52 23.54
C MET A 662 10.96 2.91 22.06
N ASP A 663 12.06 3.20 21.37
CA ASP A 663 12.10 3.57 19.95
C ASP A 663 12.12 2.35 19.02
N ARG A 664 12.29 1.14 19.56
CA ARG A 664 12.41 -0.09 18.76
C ARG A 664 11.10 -0.48 18.10
N VAL A 665 11.12 -0.68 16.79
CA VAL A 665 9.99 -1.23 16.03
C VAL A 665 10.26 -2.68 15.67
N ARG A 666 9.19 -3.49 15.51
CA ARG A 666 9.35 -4.87 15.04
C ARG A 666 9.97 -4.89 13.65
N ALA A 667 10.62 -6.00 13.31
CA ALA A 667 11.15 -6.19 11.97
C ALA A 667 10.07 -6.60 10.96
N VAL A 668 10.17 -6.10 9.73
CA VAL A 668 9.46 -6.62 8.55
C VAL A 668 10.43 -7.32 7.60
N HIS A 669 9.93 -8.30 6.85
CA HIS A 669 10.69 -9.05 5.87
C HIS A 669 11.24 -8.11 4.78
N PRO A 670 12.55 -8.15 4.45
CA PRO A 670 13.17 -7.16 3.56
C PRO A 670 12.68 -7.23 2.11
N VAL A 671 12.08 -8.35 1.71
CA VAL A 671 11.49 -8.56 0.37
C VAL A 671 9.97 -8.41 0.36
N PHE A 672 9.27 -8.87 1.41
CA PHE A 672 7.80 -9.01 1.39
C PHE A 672 7.08 -7.94 2.23
N VAL A 673 7.83 -7.19 3.05
CA VAL A 673 7.35 -6.03 3.81
C VAL A 673 6.16 -6.34 4.73
N ILE A 674 6.10 -7.58 5.22
CA ILE A 674 5.20 -8.06 6.30
C ILE A 674 6.02 -8.79 7.37
N SER A 675 5.38 -9.27 8.43
CA SER A 675 6.08 -9.98 9.50
C SER A 675 6.76 -11.27 9.01
N PHE A 676 7.90 -11.62 9.59
CA PHE A 676 8.57 -12.89 9.32
C PHE A 676 7.67 -14.08 9.66
N GLU A 677 6.90 -14.00 10.75
CA GLU A 677 5.97 -15.09 11.08
C GLU A 677 4.82 -15.19 10.07
N GLY A 678 4.38 -14.06 9.49
CA GLY A 678 3.37 -14.04 8.44
C GLY A 678 3.84 -14.73 7.17
N VAL A 679 5.10 -14.49 6.78
CA VAL A 679 5.75 -15.14 5.64
C VAL A 679 5.86 -16.65 5.86
N GLU A 680 6.41 -17.08 7.00
CA GLU A 680 6.57 -18.51 7.30
C GLU A 680 5.21 -19.23 7.41
N ARG A 681 4.22 -18.63 8.07
CA ARG A 681 2.87 -19.20 8.12
C ARG A 681 2.25 -19.34 6.74
N ALA A 682 2.39 -18.34 5.88
CA ALA A 682 1.87 -18.39 4.51
C ALA A 682 2.51 -19.55 3.73
N ARG A 683 3.84 -19.64 3.80
CA ARG A 683 4.62 -20.69 3.15
C ARG A 683 4.15 -22.07 3.60
N THR A 684 4.20 -22.37 4.90
CA THR A 684 3.80 -23.67 5.43
C THR A 684 2.37 -24.01 5.02
N TYR A 685 1.44 -23.08 5.17
CA TYR A 685 0.03 -23.31 4.86
C TYR A 685 -0.21 -23.65 3.38
N PHE A 686 0.38 -22.90 2.44
CA PHE A 686 0.17 -23.12 1.01
C PHE A 686 1.06 -24.22 0.40
N GLU A 687 2.17 -24.60 1.05
CA GLU A 687 2.92 -25.81 0.74
C GLU A 687 2.12 -27.07 1.15
N GLU A 688 1.53 -27.07 2.35
CA GLU A 688 0.72 -28.20 2.86
C GLU A 688 -0.60 -28.39 2.11
N LYS A 689 -1.24 -27.29 1.68
CA LYS A 689 -2.54 -27.34 0.99
C LYS A 689 -2.48 -28.07 -0.35
N GLY A 690 -1.31 -28.14 -0.99
CA GLY A 690 -1.05 -28.93 -2.21
C GLY A 690 -1.87 -28.51 -3.43
N GLY A 691 -1.25 -27.78 -4.36
CA GLY A 691 -1.92 -27.36 -5.60
C GLY A 691 -3.18 -26.52 -5.37
N PHE A 692 -4.01 -26.43 -6.41
CA PHE A 692 -5.39 -25.96 -6.39
C PHE A 692 -6.21 -26.67 -7.45
#